data_AF-A0A8J6SHR4-F1
#
_entry.id   AF-A0A8J6SHR4-F1
#
_cell.length_a   1.000
_cell.length_b   1.000
_cell.length_c   1.000
_cell.angle_alpha   90.00
_cell.angle_beta   90.00
_cell.angle_gamma   90.00
#
_symmetry.space_group_name_H-M   'P 1'
#
loop_
_entity.id
_entity.type
_entity.pdbx_description
1 polymer ?
#
loop_
_entity_poly.entity_id
_entity_poly.type
_entity_poly.pdbx_seq_one_letter_code
_entity_poly.pdbx_strand_id
1 'polypeptide(L)'
;MKLQGQPLKAFFSFPHLFWIAGSALFLLAASSSQVSAQTIIVDENFKNSTLNPVNTNWSFGIGNAVSDPPCLTAAPLQASPPTSGSGFIPGCPITTTNAPVGATNGTIYDSPGNGALRLTPAKNDQAGFVLYNQLVPSNQGLVVSFEFYSYGGEVGADGINFFLLDGSQPIPTQAGAFGGSLGYGTNTTGANAGPGIAGGYVGVGIDEFGNYSNNNEGRVGGKVSGNVQVPDSVALRGNQASGYEYLTGSGDLGDIDFAATFITDRNAGDGVIKRTAKITLTPDNKISVEIDFGAGYQLVVPPYDLSNNVTQDSRNNLVNQTLPPTLRFGFASSTGTFTNIHEIQSLRIDTLVPPVADLSITKTDNLDIANPGDTITYTIVATNNGPAGVFGASVTDTLPIQLENATWACTATAGSICNAPTGSGNINTTVNLLPSGTATFTVTAQVKAGATGSMENTASVQLPPNSGLTDPTPDNNSATDATNLPAIAPDLAIEKTHTGTFIVGKQGVYSLSVRNLPTSGSTTGTVTVQDTLPAGLSFVSATGTNWSCSASGQVVSCTYTGGIVAPGENLPAIALRVNVDSAATGNITNSATVTTPGDDPNDPDNPNKSNNTANDPTTVNIGPITFKSVRFLRDNDNTGTLTAGDDIQYTIIVENPSSNTAAITGVVISDTIPTQLQVLRDGSNTVTIDSGFALSPNLPSTSFNGTGNSVTFTQPGTLNPGIRATLTFNARILPNSASPVANLGSVNYTGDGGNPVLTDASDSTNPTGPGSGVNPGTPGSVSSGGNVNQPNDSNADPTIINFVTPLNPSGSKSVRLAVDADGSGSLTNGDILEYTVTYTNNNSTSVISSFLVIDPLPNSLSFVPGSYIFTATNGFAAANNNTTVTANFNFNGTTDTNLSNPNATGQLGAGGGRVTIKFRVQVVAAAGTSISNQALATLNGGRLPPGSSYPTDAVSGPGDLNQGTGGGNNDPTQLVVAAGGPARLRLVKRITRVNATQYANFVPAEPADPNETAFPNFAQLLLGVPKLGGNTPLISGDEVEYTIYFLSDGGSPVNNVRFCDAIPTGTTFISDSFSPGAGILVNRAGISASLTNLADADVGTFFSSLAPLAAGNACPNQGNPDGAIIVNLGNISNIAGNNFGFVRFRIKIN
;
A
#
# COMPACT_ATOMS: atom_id res chain seq x y z
N MET A 1 45.70 14.59 32.27
CA MET A 1 46.36 13.75 31.24
C MET A 1 45.92 14.27 29.88
N LYS A 2 46.86 14.50 28.96
CA LYS A 2 46.67 15.05 27.59
C LYS A 2 46.32 13.92 26.60
N LEU A 3 45.44 14.24 25.62
CA LEU A 3 45.39 13.79 24.19
C LEU A 3 45.15 12.26 23.92
N GLN A 4 44.42 11.74 22.91
CA GLN A 4 43.80 12.27 21.68
C GLN A 4 42.93 11.19 20.94
N GLY A 5 41.92 11.62 20.13
CA GLY A 5 41.44 11.03 18.84
C GLY A 5 40.05 10.32 18.83
N GLN A 6 38.91 10.90 18.38
CA GLN A 6 38.37 11.22 16.99
C GLN A 6 37.82 10.00 16.19
N PRO A 7 36.92 10.09 15.16
CA PRO A 7 36.14 11.21 14.53
C PRO A 7 34.69 10.91 13.97
N LEU A 8 33.97 11.91 13.40
CA LEU A 8 33.13 11.96 12.12
C LEU A 8 32.08 13.13 12.13
N LYS A 9 32.21 14.25 11.35
CA LYS A 9 31.63 14.68 10.01
C LYS A 9 30.08 14.79 9.93
N ALA A 10 29.40 15.85 9.42
CA ALA A 10 29.45 16.58 8.11
C ALA A 10 28.73 17.99 8.14
N PHE A 11 29.24 19.09 7.52
CA PHE A 11 28.93 19.79 6.22
C PHE A 11 27.46 20.21 5.94
N PHE A 12 27.05 21.47 5.57
CA PHE A 12 27.35 22.38 4.41
C PHE A 12 27.15 23.88 4.82
N SER A 13 28.06 24.86 4.64
CA SER A 13 28.53 25.68 3.48
C SER A 13 27.70 26.93 3.06
N PHE A 14 28.29 28.13 3.22
CA PHE A 14 27.92 29.44 2.64
C PHE A 14 28.44 29.61 1.19
N PRO A 15 28.08 30.73 0.48
CA PRO A 15 29.17 31.64 0.10
C PRO A 15 28.88 33.17 0.20
N HIS A 16 29.91 33.86 0.69
CA HIS A 16 30.53 35.15 0.28
C HIS A 16 29.78 36.50 0.16
N LEU A 17 30.16 37.40 1.09
CA LEU A 17 30.74 38.75 0.93
C LEU A 17 30.18 39.72 -0.14
N PHE A 18 29.73 40.90 0.31
CA PHE A 18 30.24 42.21 -0.12
C PHE A 18 30.01 43.29 0.96
N TRP A 19 31.07 44.04 1.28
CA TRP A 19 31.06 45.26 2.11
C TRP A 19 30.55 46.45 1.30
N ILE A 20 29.62 47.25 1.85
CA ILE A 20 29.58 48.71 1.63
C ILE A 20 29.21 49.37 2.96
N ALA A 21 30.09 50.28 3.41
CA ALA A 21 29.92 51.13 4.57
C ALA A 21 28.88 52.24 4.31
N GLY A 22 28.10 52.57 5.32
CA GLY A 22 27.17 53.71 5.32
C GLY A 22 26.79 54.07 6.75
N SER A 23 27.62 54.86 7.40
CA SER A 23 27.35 55.44 8.72
C SER A 23 26.13 56.37 8.64
N ALA A 24 25.06 56.04 9.37
CA ALA A 24 23.96 56.97 9.64
C ALA A 24 23.93 57.28 11.14
N LEU A 25 24.22 58.54 11.43
CA LEU A 25 24.12 59.25 12.70
C LEU A 25 22.67 59.14 13.21
N PHE A 26 22.45 58.45 14.34
CA PHE A 26 21.16 58.46 15.02
C PHE A 26 20.95 59.81 15.72
N LEU A 27 20.13 60.68 15.11
CA LEU A 27 19.44 61.74 15.83
C LEU A 27 18.39 61.08 16.74
N LEU A 28 18.45 61.35 18.05
CA LEU A 28 17.34 61.08 18.95
C LEU A 28 16.14 61.95 18.54
N ALA A 29 15.20 61.37 17.79
CA ALA A 29 13.83 61.81 17.83
C ALA A 29 13.19 61.21 19.09
N ALA A 30 12.79 62.06 20.03
CA ALA A 30 11.95 61.67 21.15
C ALA A 30 10.65 61.07 20.57
N SER A 31 10.53 59.76 20.64
CA SER A 31 9.27 59.06 20.38
C SER A 31 8.28 59.44 21.47
N SER A 32 7.09 59.85 21.05
CA SER A 32 5.87 60.05 21.83
C SER A 32 5.76 59.13 23.04
N SER A 33 5.57 59.74 24.21
CA SER A 33 5.21 59.13 25.48
C SER A 33 4.13 58.06 25.27
N GLN A 34 4.39 56.82 25.71
CA GLN A 34 3.32 55.84 25.85
C GLN A 34 2.28 56.40 26.83
N VAL A 35 1.02 56.40 26.41
CA VAL A 35 -0.12 56.72 27.28
C VAL A 35 -0.22 55.60 28.31
N SER A 36 0.24 55.88 29.54
CA SER A 36 -0.05 55.08 30.73
C SER A 36 -1.57 54.94 30.87
N ALA A 37 -2.08 53.73 31.10
CA ALA A 37 -3.50 53.50 31.34
C ALA A 37 -3.93 54.21 32.63
N GLN A 38 -4.69 55.29 32.50
CA GLN A 38 -5.23 56.05 33.62
C GLN A 38 -6.46 55.35 34.19
N THR A 39 -6.60 55.25 35.51
CA THR A 39 -7.78 54.67 36.17
C THR A 39 -8.76 55.79 36.53
N ILE A 40 -10.01 55.68 36.06
CA ILE A 40 -11.07 56.65 36.38
C ILE A 40 -11.45 56.49 37.87
N ILE A 41 -11.29 57.56 38.64
CA ILE A 41 -11.71 57.68 40.04
C ILE A 41 -13.14 58.21 40.12
N VAL A 42 -13.44 59.24 39.33
CA VAL A 42 -14.78 59.83 39.22
C VAL A 42 -15.07 60.16 37.76
N ASP A 43 -16.30 59.89 37.36
CA ASP A 43 -16.90 60.30 36.08
C ASP A 43 -18.36 60.73 36.37
N GLU A 44 -18.54 62.02 36.60
CA GLU A 44 -19.80 62.63 37.01
C GLU A 44 -20.12 63.82 36.11
N ASN A 45 -21.24 63.73 35.38
CA ASN A 45 -21.65 64.79 34.47
C ASN A 45 -22.39 65.95 35.17
N PHE A 46 -23.03 65.70 36.31
CA PHE A 46 -23.94 66.61 37.02
C PHE A 46 -25.13 67.13 36.19
N LYS A 47 -25.40 66.52 35.03
CA LYS A 47 -26.44 66.95 34.08
C LYS A 47 -27.82 66.41 34.42
N ASN A 48 -27.90 65.40 35.29
CA ASN A 48 -29.12 64.67 35.60
C ASN A 48 -29.70 65.05 36.98
N SER A 49 -30.93 64.61 37.25
CA SER A 49 -31.61 64.81 38.53
C SER A 49 -31.02 63.99 39.69
N THR A 50 -30.10 63.08 39.39
CA THR A 50 -29.39 62.23 40.35
C THR A 50 -27.93 62.11 39.94
N LEU A 51 -27.05 61.89 40.91
CA LEU A 51 -25.64 61.56 40.68
C LEU A 51 -25.51 60.21 39.98
N ASN A 52 -24.38 60.01 39.31
CA ASN A 52 -23.97 58.73 38.76
C ASN A 52 -24.00 57.67 39.88
N PRO A 53 -24.72 56.54 39.69
CA PRO A 53 -24.83 55.48 40.71
C PRO A 53 -23.49 54.91 41.18
N VAL A 54 -22.44 55.04 40.37
CA VAL A 54 -21.08 54.58 40.70
C VAL A 54 -20.34 55.60 41.58
N ASN A 55 -20.73 56.88 41.54
CA ASN A 55 -20.07 58.00 42.25
C ASN A 55 -21.01 58.62 43.30
N THR A 56 -21.53 57.83 44.25
CA THR A 56 -22.58 58.28 45.19
C THR A 56 -22.07 58.91 46.48
N ASN A 57 -20.76 58.88 46.76
CA ASN A 57 -20.19 59.28 48.04
C ASN A 57 -19.90 60.80 48.16
N TRP A 58 -20.88 61.64 47.82
CA TRP A 58 -20.75 63.10 47.89
C TRP A 58 -21.38 63.66 49.16
N SER A 59 -20.75 64.63 49.80
CA SER A 59 -21.36 65.48 50.83
C SER A 59 -21.32 66.94 50.42
N PHE A 60 -22.11 67.77 51.09
CA PHE A 60 -22.05 69.22 50.94
C PHE A 60 -22.02 69.91 52.31
N GLY A 61 -21.58 71.16 52.32
CA GLY A 61 -21.73 72.06 53.46
C GLY A 61 -21.79 73.52 53.02
N ILE A 62 -22.15 74.39 53.97
CA ILE A 62 -22.35 75.83 53.75
C ILE A 62 -21.52 76.65 54.75
N GLY A 63 -21.24 77.90 54.40
CA GLY A 63 -20.59 78.89 55.27
C GLY A 63 -21.53 79.49 56.33
N ASN A 64 -20.96 80.20 57.31
CA ASN A 64 -21.69 80.75 58.47
C ASN A 64 -22.77 81.79 58.14
N ALA A 65 -22.76 82.41 56.95
CA ALA A 65 -23.66 83.50 56.55
C ALA A 65 -24.61 83.13 55.38
N VAL A 66 -24.71 81.83 55.07
CA VAL A 66 -25.24 81.32 53.80
C VAL A 66 -26.60 80.66 54.00
N SER A 67 -27.55 80.88 53.09
CA SER A 67 -28.89 80.26 53.17
C SER A 67 -29.10 79.12 52.17
N ASP A 68 -28.37 79.11 51.06
CA ASP A 68 -28.62 78.23 49.93
C ASP A 68 -27.44 77.25 49.78
N PRO A 69 -27.67 75.92 49.84
CA PRO A 69 -26.60 74.94 49.66
C PRO A 69 -26.23 74.79 48.18
N PRO A 70 -25.00 74.29 47.89
CA PRO A 70 -24.69 73.75 46.59
C PRO A 70 -25.72 72.70 46.17
N CYS A 71 -26.11 72.70 44.90
CA CYS A 71 -27.29 71.98 44.46
C CYS A 71 -27.22 71.50 43.01
N LEU A 72 -27.95 70.43 42.70
CA LEU A 72 -28.16 69.95 41.33
C LEU A 72 -29.33 70.71 40.69
N THR A 73 -29.07 71.38 39.57
CA THR A 73 -30.09 72.24 38.93
C THR A 73 -31.20 71.46 38.23
N ALA A 74 -30.97 70.18 37.89
CA ALA A 74 -31.97 69.28 37.32
C ALA A 74 -32.71 68.42 38.36
N ALA A 75 -32.34 68.51 39.64
CA ALA A 75 -32.99 67.75 40.71
C ALA A 75 -34.16 68.57 41.31
N PRO A 76 -35.32 67.94 41.56
CA PRO A 76 -36.43 68.62 42.23
C PRO A 76 -36.08 68.96 43.69
N LEU A 77 -36.64 70.06 44.20
CA LEU A 77 -36.50 70.42 45.62
C LEU A 77 -37.11 69.33 46.51
N GLN A 78 -36.37 68.96 47.56
CA GLN A 78 -36.82 67.96 48.51
C GLN A 78 -37.81 68.55 49.53
N ALA A 79 -38.78 67.73 49.97
CA ALA A 79 -39.80 68.15 50.93
C ALA A 79 -39.26 68.46 52.35
N SER A 80 -38.06 67.96 52.68
CA SER A 80 -37.32 68.26 53.93
C SER A 80 -35.88 68.62 53.58
N PRO A 81 -35.36 69.79 54.01
CA PRO A 81 -33.98 70.19 53.71
C PRO A 81 -32.98 69.24 54.37
N PRO A 82 -31.99 68.71 53.65
CA PRO A 82 -30.89 67.96 54.27
C PRO A 82 -30.02 68.81 55.20
N THR A 83 -29.46 68.16 56.20
CA THR A 83 -28.37 68.71 57.00
C THR A 83 -27.04 68.56 56.25
N SER A 84 -26.11 69.51 56.41
CA SER A 84 -24.75 69.41 55.88
C SER A 84 -24.09 68.08 56.30
N GLY A 85 -23.32 67.48 55.38
CA GLY A 85 -22.67 66.18 55.61
C GLY A 85 -23.52 64.93 55.35
N SER A 86 -24.75 65.06 54.85
CA SER A 86 -25.74 63.96 54.71
C SER A 86 -25.49 62.94 53.57
N GLY A 87 -24.34 62.96 52.91
CA GLY A 87 -24.00 61.95 51.90
C GLY A 87 -24.78 62.03 50.58
N PHE A 88 -25.42 63.17 50.29
CA PHE A 88 -26.01 63.48 48.98
C PHE A 88 -25.97 64.97 48.67
N ILE A 89 -26.23 65.40 47.42
CA ILE A 89 -26.35 66.81 47.01
C ILE A 89 -27.83 67.15 46.74
N PRO A 90 -28.40 68.21 47.35
CA PRO A 90 -29.82 68.57 47.18
C PRO A 90 -30.14 69.18 45.81
N GLY A 91 -31.44 69.25 45.47
CA GLY A 91 -31.94 70.09 44.37
C GLY A 91 -31.98 71.57 44.74
N CYS A 92 -31.88 72.46 43.75
CA CYS A 92 -31.75 73.89 44.00
C CYS A 92 -33.02 74.53 44.59
N PRO A 93 -32.90 75.46 45.58
CA PRO A 93 -34.03 76.25 46.06
C PRO A 93 -34.65 77.10 44.95
N ILE A 94 -35.99 77.17 44.92
CA ILE A 94 -36.72 77.96 43.91
C ILE A 94 -36.72 79.44 44.32
N THR A 95 -35.75 80.21 43.82
CA THR A 95 -35.67 81.66 44.01
C THR A 95 -35.35 82.37 42.70
N THR A 96 -35.61 83.67 42.59
CA THR A 96 -35.29 84.46 41.39
C THR A 96 -33.78 84.53 41.12
N THR A 97 -32.96 84.36 42.16
CA THR A 97 -31.49 84.30 42.08
C THR A 97 -30.96 82.89 41.75
N ASN A 98 -31.87 81.92 41.57
CA ASN A 98 -31.60 80.52 41.26
C ASN A 98 -32.31 80.03 39.98
N ALA A 99 -32.69 80.92 39.06
CA ALA A 99 -33.45 80.53 37.87
C ALA A 99 -32.75 79.41 37.04
N PRO A 100 -33.52 78.46 36.47
CA PRO A 100 -33.01 77.50 35.48
C PRO A 100 -32.54 78.21 34.21
N VAL A 101 -31.58 77.60 33.51
CA VAL A 101 -31.08 78.15 32.24
C VAL A 101 -32.16 78.04 31.17
N GLY A 102 -32.43 79.13 30.45
CA GLY A 102 -33.44 79.16 29.38
C GLY A 102 -34.92 79.14 29.83
N ALA A 103 -35.22 79.42 31.11
CA ALA A 103 -36.60 79.38 31.61
C ALA A 103 -37.50 80.47 31.01
N THR A 104 -38.44 80.09 30.12
CA THR A 104 -39.65 80.88 29.84
C THR A 104 -40.75 80.51 30.84
N ASN A 105 -41.14 81.48 31.66
CA ASN A 105 -42.26 81.50 32.63
C ASN A 105 -42.98 80.15 32.91
N GLY A 106 -42.64 79.47 34.01
CA GLY A 106 -43.35 78.29 34.53
C GLY A 106 -42.51 77.03 34.78
N THR A 107 -41.29 76.95 34.25
CA THR A 107 -40.35 75.85 34.52
C THR A 107 -39.50 76.14 35.77
N ILE A 108 -39.38 75.16 36.67
CA ILE A 108 -38.85 75.36 38.03
C ILE A 108 -37.44 74.75 38.23
N TYR A 109 -37.00 73.81 37.38
CA TYR A 109 -35.66 73.17 37.37
C TYR A 109 -35.21 72.87 35.94
N ASP A 110 -33.90 72.60 35.73
CA ASP A 110 -33.38 72.15 34.44
C ASP A 110 -33.90 70.74 34.09
N SER A 111 -34.06 70.44 32.80
CA SER A 111 -34.39 69.07 32.38
C SER A 111 -33.19 68.14 32.58
N PRO A 112 -33.38 66.86 33.01
CA PRO A 112 -32.29 65.89 33.04
C PRO A 112 -31.57 65.81 31.70
N GLY A 113 -30.24 65.82 31.73
CA GLY A 113 -29.37 65.96 30.55
C GLY A 113 -28.86 67.39 30.32
N ASN A 114 -29.54 68.39 30.87
CA ASN A 114 -29.19 69.82 30.72
C ASN A 114 -28.80 70.51 32.03
N GLY A 115 -28.83 69.79 33.16
CA GLY A 115 -28.49 70.34 34.48
C GLY A 115 -27.00 70.61 34.69
N ALA A 116 -26.66 71.15 35.85
CA ALA A 116 -25.30 71.34 36.34
C ALA A 116 -25.27 71.19 37.86
N LEU A 117 -24.06 71.10 38.43
CA LEU A 117 -23.87 71.34 39.84
C LEU A 117 -23.64 72.83 40.06
N ARG A 118 -24.59 73.50 40.70
CA ARG A 118 -24.48 74.89 41.11
C ARG A 118 -23.84 74.98 42.48
N LEU A 119 -22.71 75.66 42.56
CA LEU A 119 -21.94 75.84 43.78
C LEU A 119 -22.40 77.07 44.57
N THR A 120 -22.77 78.14 43.87
CA THR A 120 -23.40 79.33 44.47
C THR A 120 -24.45 79.96 43.52
N PRO A 121 -25.52 80.56 44.07
CA PRO A 121 -26.46 81.39 43.32
C PRO A 121 -25.96 82.82 43.13
N ALA A 122 -26.63 83.60 42.25
CA ALA A 122 -26.43 85.05 42.15
C ALA A 122 -27.02 85.79 43.36
N LYS A 123 -26.44 85.58 44.54
CA LYS A 123 -26.79 86.20 45.82
C LYS A 123 -25.50 86.62 46.54
N ASN A 124 -25.57 87.68 47.34
CA ASN A 124 -24.43 88.14 48.12
C ASN A 124 -24.04 87.16 49.21
N ASP A 125 -22.76 87.22 49.61
CA ASP A 125 -22.23 86.57 50.81
C ASP A 125 -22.52 85.06 50.89
N GLN A 126 -22.44 84.36 49.76
CA GLN A 126 -22.61 82.90 49.69
C GLN A 126 -21.25 82.20 49.80
N ALA A 127 -21.22 81.04 50.45
CA ALA A 127 -20.11 80.11 50.44
C ALA A 127 -20.62 78.69 50.64
N GLY A 128 -20.28 77.81 49.71
CA GLY A 128 -20.67 76.41 49.76
C GLY A 128 -19.55 75.52 49.31
N PHE A 129 -19.58 74.26 49.73
CA PHE A 129 -18.71 73.24 49.15
C PHE A 129 -19.46 71.93 48.91
N VAL A 130 -18.98 71.17 47.94
CA VAL A 130 -19.24 69.74 47.79
C VAL A 130 -17.93 68.97 47.93
N LEU A 131 -17.99 67.78 48.52
CA LEU A 131 -16.83 66.95 48.81
C LEU A 131 -17.14 65.52 48.40
N TYR A 132 -16.23 64.92 47.65
CA TYR A 132 -16.25 63.48 47.41
C TYR A 132 -15.50 62.79 48.55
N ASN A 133 -16.22 62.03 49.37
CA ASN A 133 -15.72 61.52 50.65
C ASN A 133 -14.86 60.25 50.55
N GLN A 134 -14.76 59.66 49.36
CA GLN A 134 -13.94 58.47 49.14
C GLN A 134 -12.46 58.85 49.15
N LEU A 135 -11.66 58.08 49.89
CA LEU A 135 -10.23 58.30 49.98
C LEU A 135 -9.54 57.96 48.66
N VAL A 136 -8.68 58.86 48.21
CA VAL A 136 -7.90 58.73 46.98
C VAL A 136 -6.42 58.61 47.31
N PRO A 137 -5.71 57.55 46.88
CA PRO A 137 -4.26 57.45 47.06
C PRO A 137 -3.53 58.56 46.31
N SER A 138 -2.64 59.28 46.97
CA SER A 138 -1.90 60.39 46.35
C SER A 138 -0.68 59.96 45.54
N ASN A 139 -0.14 58.77 45.84
CA ASN A 139 1.05 58.21 45.19
C ASN A 139 0.84 57.85 43.70
N GLN A 140 -0.40 57.90 43.23
CA GLN A 140 -0.77 57.64 41.83
C GLN A 140 -0.91 58.93 41.03
N GLY A 141 -0.87 60.10 41.67
CA GLY A 141 -1.18 61.38 41.03
C GLY A 141 -2.64 61.48 40.58
N LEU A 142 -3.09 62.69 40.26
CA LEU A 142 -4.47 62.98 39.85
C LEU A 142 -4.47 63.88 38.63
N VAL A 143 -5.32 63.55 37.66
CA VAL A 143 -5.72 64.44 36.57
C VAL A 143 -7.21 64.72 36.74
N VAL A 144 -7.54 65.97 37.04
CA VAL A 144 -8.91 66.43 37.28
C VAL A 144 -9.31 67.31 36.12
N SER A 145 -10.45 67.04 35.49
CA SER A 145 -11.01 67.86 34.42
C SER A 145 -12.49 68.13 34.66
N PHE A 146 -12.94 69.36 34.42
CA PHE A 146 -14.34 69.75 34.56
C PHE A 146 -14.64 70.97 33.70
N GLU A 147 -15.88 71.05 33.23
CA GLU A 147 -16.44 72.25 32.61
C GLU A 147 -16.91 73.18 33.73
N PHE A 148 -16.63 74.48 33.65
CA PHE A 148 -17.10 75.48 34.61
C PHE A 148 -17.71 76.70 33.92
N TYR A 149 -18.60 77.36 34.66
CA TYR A 149 -19.39 78.50 34.22
C TYR A 149 -19.51 79.50 35.34
N SER A 150 -19.38 80.78 34.99
CA SER A 150 -19.64 81.90 35.89
C SER A 150 -20.39 82.99 35.13
N TYR A 151 -21.56 83.39 35.65
CA TYR A 151 -22.48 84.32 34.98
C TYR A 151 -23.55 84.85 35.95
N GLY A 152 -24.41 85.77 35.52
CA GLY A 152 -25.60 86.20 36.28
C GLY A 152 -25.41 87.44 37.15
N GLY A 153 -24.20 88.00 37.20
CA GLY A 153 -23.84 89.25 37.84
C GLY A 153 -23.45 90.36 36.87
N GLU A 154 -23.36 91.60 37.37
CA GLU A 154 -23.01 92.77 36.55
C GLU A 154 -21.49 93.04 36.44
N VAL A 155 -20.68 92.58 37.39
CA VAL A 155 -19.25 92.95 37.50
C VAL A 155 -18.32 91.80 37.94
N GLY A 156 -18.79 90.55 37.86
CA GLY A 156 -18.10 89.36 38.39
C GLY A 156 -18.15 89.26 39.91
N ALA A 157 -18.33 88.05 40.45
CA ALA A 157 -18.19 87.80 41.89
C ALA A 157 -16.84 87.16 42.19
N ASP A 158 -16.69 86.44 43.31
CA ASP A 158 -15.37 85.92 43.66
C ASP A 158 -14.98 84.72 42.80
N GLY A 159 -15.65 83.56 42.86
CA GLY A 159 -15.25 82.45 41.98
C GLY A 159 -15.49 81.03 42.50
N ILE A 160 -14.78 80.09 41.87
CA ILE A 160 -14.79 78.63 42.14
C ILE A 160 -13.43 78.21 42.69
N ASN A 161 -13.42 77.27 43.64
CA ASN A 161 -12.22 76.64 44.14
C ASN A 161 -12.31 75.13 44.03
N PHE A 162 -11.40 74.50 43.27
CA PHE A 162 -11.15 73.07 43.41
C PHE A 162 -10.14 72.86 44.53
N PHE A 163 -10.44 72.02 45.51
CA PHE A 163 -9.54 71.79 46.63
C PHE A 163 -9.25 70.32 46.86
N LEU A 164 -8.07 70.06 47.42
CA LEU A 164 -7.66 68.79 47.98
C LEU A 164 -7.59 68.91 49.50
N LEU A 165 -8.02 67.87 50.21
CA LEU A 165 -7.91 67.73 51.66
C LEU A 165 -7.00 66.56 52.01
N ASP A 166 -6.32 66.63 53.15
CA ASP A 166 -5.65 65.49 53.76
C ASP A 166 -6.69 64.45 54.19
N GLY A 167 -6.63 63.26 53.58
CA GLY A 167 -7.59 62.17 53.80
C GLY A 167 -7.57 61.61 55.24
N SER A 168 -6.52 61.87 56.00
CA SER A 168 -6.43 61.49 57.42
C SER A 168 -7.25 62.42 58.33
N GLN A 169 -7.62 63.61 57.86
CA GLN A 169 -8.39 64.57 58.64
C GLN A 169 -9.90 64.24 58.64
N PRO A 170 -10.65 64.67 59.67
CA PRO A 170 -12.11 64.56 59.68
C PRO A 170 -12.77 65.27 58.50
N ILE A 171 -13.91 64.76 58.05
CA ILE A 171 -14.71 65.38 56.98
C ILE A 171 -15.15 66.78 57.45
N PRO A 172 -14.88 67.86 56.68
CA PRO A 172 -15.31 69.20 57.04
C PRO A 172 -16.85 69.29 57.05
N THR A 173 -17.39 70.08 57.96
CA THR A 173 -18.83 70.33 58.09
C THR A 173 -19.25 71.70 57.60
N GLN A 174 -18.29 72.57 57.29
CA GLN A 174 -18.50 73.96 56.90
C GLN A 174 -17.49 74.36 55.80
N ALA A 175 -17.96 75.18 54.87
CA ALA A 175 -17.11 75.82 53.86
C ALA A 175 -16.13 76.80 54.52
N GLY A 176 -15.04 77.13 53.83
CA GLY A 176 -14.22 78.30 54.17
C GLY A 176 -15.00 79.61 54.07
N ALA A 177 -14.36 80.73 54.39
CA ALA A 177 -15.00 82.03 54.36
C ALA A 177 -15.48 82.42 52.94
N PHE A 178 -16.57 83.19 52.87
CA PHE A 178 -17.07 83.77 51.62
C PHE A 178 -16.24 84.98 51.18
N GLY A 179 -16.56 85.58 50.04
CA GLY A 179 -15.74 86.65 49.46
C GLY A 179 -14.46 86.12 48.82
N GLY A 180 -13.35 86.84 48.97
CA GLY A 180 -12.08 86.49 48.34
C GLY A 180 -11.36 85.26 48.89
N SER A 181 -12.03 84.47 49.71
CA SER A 181 -11.53 83.19 50.21
C SER A 181 -12.07 81.99 49.43
N LEU A 182 -13.00 82.20 48.50
CA LEU A 182 -13.56 81.19 47.59
C LEU A 182 -14.12 79.95 48.28
N GLY A 183 -14.58 80.10 49.53
CA GLY A 183 -15.02 78.96 50.34
C GLY A 183 -13.91 77.96 50.71
N TYR A 184 -12.64 78.29 50.49
CA TYR A 184 -11.46 77.48 50.85
C TYR A 184 -10.63 78.13 51.96
N GLY A 185 -10.25 79.40 51.79
CA GLY A 185 -9.39 80.14 52.70
C GLY A 185 -10.12 80.73 53.93
N THR A 186 -9.34 81.27 54.86
CA THR A 186 -9.86 82.02 56.02
C THR A 186 -10.20 83.46 55.66
N ASN A 187 -11.13 84.07 56.40
CA ASN A 187 -11.25 85.53 56.52
C ASN A 187 -11.18 85.88 58.01
N THR A 188 -10.21 86.70 58.42
CA THR A 188 -10.02 87.05 59.85
C THR A 188 -10.47 88.46 60.21
N THR A 189 -11.07 89.19 59.27
CA THR A 189 -11.43 90.62 59.45
C THR A 189 -12.88 90.93 59.08
N GLY A 190 -13.49 91.89 59.79
CA GLY A 190 -14.83 92.40 59.46
C GLY A 190 -15.99 91.49 59.87
N ALA A 191 -17.20 91.85 59.45
CA ALA A 191 -18.44 91.09 59.72
C ALA A 191 -18.50 89.73 58.99
N ASN A 192 -17.55 89.49 58.10
CA ASN A 192 -17.47 88.35 57.19
C ASN A 192 -16.43 87.30 57.67
N ALA A 193 -15.97 87.42 58.91
CA ALA A 193 -14.93 86.55 59.48
C ALA A 193 -15.41 85.09 59.57
N GLY A 194 -14.56 84.17 59.14
CA GLY A 194 -14.84 82.73 59.12
C GLY A 194 -13.57 81.90 58.95
N PRO A 195 -13.57 80.64 59.43
CA PRO A 195 -12.44 79.74 59.24
C PRO A 195 -12.28 79.39 57.76
N GLY A 196 -11.11 78.87 57.39
CA GLY A 196 -10.93 78.15 56.12
C GLY A 196 -11.41 76.71 56.25
N ILE A 197 -11.45 75.98 55.13
CA ILE A 197 -11.97 74.62 55.10
C ILE A 197 -11.06 73.65 55.87
N ALA A 198 -11.63 72.95 56.86
CA ALA A 198 -10.88 72.03 57.70
C ALA A 198 -10.23 70.90 56.87
N GLY A 199 -8.96 70.61 57.16
CA GLY A 199 -8.18 69.59 56.46
C GLY A 199 -7.65 70.03 55.09
N GLY A 200 -7.78 71.31 54.72
CA GLY A 200 -7.30 71.85 53.45
C GLY A 200 -5.83 71.54 53.20
N TYR A 201 -5.53 70.96 52.04
CA TYR A 201 -4.18 70.65 51.58
C TYR A 201 -3.70 71.66 50.53
N VAL A 202 -4.43 71.80 49.43
CA VAL A 202 -4.18 72.84 48.42
C VAL A 202 -5.51 73.24 47.78
N GLY A 203 -5.70 74.55 47.56
CA GLY A 203 -6.85 75.11 46.88
C GLY A 203 -6.42 75.74 45.55
N VAL A 204 -7.14 75.41 44.48
CA VAL A 204 -7.01 75.99 43.14
C VAL A 204 -8.20 76.93 42.93
N GLY A 205 -7.99 78.22 43.19
CA GLY A 205 -9.01 79.25 43.02
C GLY A 205 -9.02 79.76 41.59
N ILE A 206 -10.17 79.65 40.94
CA ILE A 206 -10.52 80.28 39.67
C ILE A 206 -11.37 81.49 40.06
N ASP A 207 -10.73 82.67 40.04
CA ASP A 207 -11.18 83.90 40.68
C ASP A 207 -11.50 84.97 39.63
N GLU A 208 -12.72 85.49 39.65
CA GLU A 208 -13.22 86.45 38.67
C GLU A 208 -12.95 87.89 39.12
N PHE A 209 -13.27 88.21 40.38
CA PHE A 209 -13.09 89.54 40.95
C PHE A 209 -11.63 89.83 41.35
N GLY A 210 -10.84 88.77 41.58
CA GLY A 210 -9.38 88.87 41.67
C GLY A 210 -8.80 89.04 43.08
N ASN A 211 -9.62 88.87 44.12
CA ASN A 211 -9.23 89.04 45.53
C ASN A 211 -8.72 87.75 46.20
N TYR A 212 -8.84 86.58 45.57
CA TYR A 212 -8.21 85.33 46.02
C TYR A 212 -6.69 85.39 45.90
N SER A 213 -6.16 86.18 44.96
CA SER A 213 -4.72 86.39 44.76
C SER A 213 -4.09 87.44 45.71
N ASN A 214 -4.88 88.13 46.55
CA ASN A 214 -4.38 89.22 47.40
C ASN A 214 -4.19 88.82 48.87
N ASN A 215 -3.55 89.68 49.65
CA ASN A 215 -3.31 89.49 51.09
C ASN A 215 -4.33 90.23 51.99
N ASN A 216 -5.48 90.60 51.45
CA ASN A 216 -6.54 91.29 52.19
C ASN A 216 -7.40 90.29 52.99
N GLU A 217 -8.28 90.80 53.84
CA GLU A 217 -9.22 90.01 54.64
C GLU A 217 -8.53 89.01 55.58
N GLY A 218 -7.28 89.29 55.94
CA GLY A 218 -6.49 88.46 56.82
C GLY A 218 -5.88 87.21 56.18
N ARG A 219 -5.86 87.13 54.84
CA ARG A 219 -5.16 86.08 54.09
C ARG A 219 -3.64 86.30 54.11
N VAL A 220 -2.89 85.20 54.09
CA VAL A 220 -1.42 85.21 54.09
C VAL A 220 -0.91 85.23 52.64
N GLY A 221 -0.02 86.18 52.34
CA GLY A 221 0.62 86.34 51.03
C GLY A 221 -0.32 86.78 49.90
N GLY A 222 0.26 87.12 48.74
CA GLY A 222 -0.48 87.49 47.53
C GLY A 222 0.44 87.70 46.33
N LYS A 223 -0.14 87.70 45.12
CA LYS A 223 0.60 87.84 43.86
C LYS A 223 1.34 89.17 43.74
N VAL A 224 0.69 90.25 44.16
CA VAL A 224 1.21 91.61 44.17
C VAL A 224 1.16 92.11 45.61
N SER A 225 2.19 92.84 46.04
CA SER A 225 2.23 93.43 47.38
C SER A 225 1.17 94.55 47.50
N GLY A 226 0.30 94.45 48.50
CA GLY A 226 -0.79 95.39 48.75
C GLY A 226 -2.16 94.85 48.33
N ASN A 227 -3.22 95.63 48.58
CA ASN A 227 -4.61 95.26 48.25
C ASN A 227 -4.89 95.46 46.76
N VAL A 228 -4.22 94.69 45.91
CA VAL A 228 -4.36 94.72 44.44
C VAL A 228 -5.13 93.49 44.00
N GLN A 229 -6.23 93.71 43.27
CA GLN A 229 -7.01 92.65 42.65
C GLN A 229 -6.33 92.18 41.35
N VAL A 230 -6.40 90.88 41.08
CA VAL A 230 -5.98 90.27 39.81
C VAL A 230 -7.22 89.57 39.23
N PRO A 231 -8.11 90.30 38.54
CA PRO A 231 -9.32 89.74 37.97
C PRO A 231 -9.03 88.59 37.01
N ASP A 232 -10.03 87.75 36.76
CA ASP A 232 -9.97 86.63 35.83
C ASP A 232 -8.67 85.80 35.97
N SER A 233 -8.33 85.37 37.18
CA SER A 233 -7.08 84.66 37.46
C SER A 233 -7.27 83.30 38.12
N VAL A 234 -6.25 82.45 37.98
CA VAL A 234 -6.11 81.20 38.72
C VAL A 234 -5.01 81.36 39.75
N ALA A 235 -5.29 81.09 41.02
CA ALA A 235 -4.27 81.09 42.07
C ALA A 235 -4.31 79.84 42.94
N LEU A 236 -3.14 79.45 43.44
CA LEU A 236 -2.92 78.35 44.34
C LEU A 236 -2.72 78.86 45.76
N ARG A 237 -3.45 78.29 46.72
CA ARG A 237 -3.24 78.51 48.14
C ARG A 237 -2.94 77.21 48.88
N GLY A 238 -2.05 77.32 49.87
CA GLY A 238 -1.55 76.20 50.67
C GLY A 238 -2.55 75.63 51.66
N ASN A 239 -2.03 74.80 52.57
CA ASN A 239 -2.83 74.02 53.52
C ASN A 239 -3.30 74.84 54.74
N GLN A 240 -4.18 74.24 55.55
CA GLN A 240 -4.67 74.81 56.80
C GLN A 240 -3.54 75.20 57.78
N ALA A 241 -2.46 74.40 57.87
CA ALA A 241 -1.34 74.67 58.77
C ALA A 241 -0.53 75.93 58.38
N SER A 242 -0.50 76.28 57.10
CA SER A 242 0.09 77.53 56.59
C SER A 242 -0.81 78.76 56.76
N GLY A 243 -2.05 78.57 57.23
CA GLY A 243 -3.05 79.64 57.17
C GLY A 243 -3.49 79.96 55.73
N TYR A 244 -3.44 78.97 54.82
CA TYR A 244 -3.85 79.09 53.41
C TYR A 244 -3.04 80.13 52.63
N GLU A 245 -1.72 80.12 52.82
CA GLU A 245 -0.79 81.05 52.18
C GLU A 245 -0.87 81.00 50.64
N TYR A 246 -0.77 82.16 50.00
CA TYR A 246 -0.65 82.27 48.55
C TYR A 246 0.67 81.65 48.07
N LEU A 247 0.59 80.73 47.10
CA LEU A 247 1.75 79.99 46.58
C LEU A 247 2.20 80.56 45.23
N THR A 248 1.29 80.57 44.26
CA THR A 248 1.53 81.01 42.89
C THR A 248 0.19 81.23 42.18
N GLY A 249 0.21 81.84 41.00
CA GLY A 249 -1.01 82.10 40.24
C GLY A 249 -0.76 82.78 38.90
N SER A 250 -1.75 82.70 38.01
CA SER A 250 -1.78 83.35 36.71
C SER A 250 -1.97 84.86 36.83
N GLY A 251 -1.68 85.59 35.75
CA GLY A 251 -2.15 86.97 35.63
C GLY A 251 -3.65 87.01 35.33
N ASP A 252 -4.12 88.21 34.98
CA ASP A 252 -5.44 88.41 34.38
C ASP A 252 -5.51 87.66 33.03
N LEU A 253 -6.48 86.77 32.92
CA LEU A 253 -6.76 85.93 31.75
C LEU A 253 -7.89 86.52 30.88
N GLY A 254 -8.65 87.49 31.40
CA GLY A 254 -9.64 88.31 30.70
C GLY A 254 -10.93 87.61 30.22
N ASP A 255 -11.12 86.33 30.53
CA ASP A 255 -12.23 85.52 29.99
C ASP A 255 -12.68 84.40 30.95
N ILE A 256 -12.69 84.65 32.27
CA ILE A 256 -13.27 83.73 33.25
C ILE A 256 -14.73 84.13 33.56
N ASP A 257 -15.00 85.41 33.78
CA ASP A 257 -16.36 85.92 33.97
C ASP A 257 -17.13 86.03 32.64
N PHE A 258 -18.45 85.91 32.71
CA PHE A 258 -19.35 86.24 31.61
C PHE A 258 -20.45 87.20 32.09
N ALA A 259 -20.32 88.47 31.70
CA ALA A 259 -21.10 89.60 32.21
C ALA A 259 -22.61 89.62 31.88
N ALA A 260 -23.19 88.55 31.36
CA ALA A 260 -24.64 88.49 31.11
C ALA A 260 -25.41 88.11 32.38
N THR A 261 -26.48 88.83 32.67
CA THR A 261 -27.35 88.60 33.83
C THR A 261 -28.21 87.33 33.71
N PHE A 262 -28.30 86.72 32.54
CA PHE A 262 -28.95 85.43 32.29
C PHE A 262 -28.39 84.78 31.01
N ILE A 263 -28.47 83.46 30.93
CA ILE A 263 -28.03 82.67 29.77
C ILE A 263 -29.18 81.79 29.25
N THR A 264 -29.22 81.55 27.94
CA THR A 264 -30.28 80.75 27.30
C THR A 264 -29.92 79.28 27.13
N ASP A 265 -28.63 78.99 26.96
CA ASP A 265 -28.06 77.65 26.90
C ASP A 265 -26.63 77.68 27.46
N ARG A 266 -26.23 76.64 28.20
CA ARG A 266 -24.83 76.45 28.65
C ARG A 266 -23.91 76.04 27.49
N ASN A 267 -24.47 75.54 26.38
CA ASN A 267 -23.73 74.91 25.27
C ASN A 267 -23.86 75.59 23.90
N ALA A 268 -24.79 76.54 23.68
CA ALA A 268 -25.01 77.14 22.36
C ALA A 268 -25.02 78.68 22.37
N GLY A 269 -24.17 79.26 21.52
CA GLY A 269 -24.48 80.50 20.79
C GLY A 269 -24.19 81.87 21.43
N ASP A 270 -24.09 82.01 22.75
CA ASP A 270 -24.01 83.31 23.42
C ASP A 270 -22.58 83.82 23.71
N GLY A 271 -21.58 83.53 22.85
CA GLY A 271 -20.17 83.76 23.19
C GLY A 271 -19.67 82.73 24.21
N VAL A 272 -18.35 82.62 24.41
CA VAL A 272 -17.75 81.44 25.08
C VAL A 272 -17.93 81.49 26.61
N ILE A 273 -19.10 81.12 27.13
CA ILE A 273 -19.35 81.04 28.59
C ILE A 273 -18.71 79.79 29.22
N LYS A 274 -18.58 78.72 28.43
CA LYS A 274 -18.03 77.45 28.87
C LYS A 274 -16.51 77.46 28.82
N ARG A 275 -15.87 77.19 29.95
CA ARG A 275 -14.42 76.93 30.03
C ARG A 275 -14.20 75.52 30.57
N THR A 276 -13.09 74.89 30.18
CA THR A 276 -12.71 73.59 30.73
C THR A 276 -11.42 73.73 31.51
N ALA A 277 -11.45 73.39 32.80
CA ALA A 277 -10.25 73.36 33.63
C ALA A 277 -9.66 71.94 33.64
N LYS A 278 -8.33 71.86 33.61
CA LYS A 278 -7.58 70.62 33.85
C LYS A 278 -6.49 70.87 34.88
N ILE A 279 -6.56 70.16 35.99
CA ILE A 279 -5.63 70.26 37.13
C ILE A 279 -4.88 68.94 37.24
N THR A 280 -3.55 68.99 37.22
CA THR A 280 -2.70 67.79 37.35
C THR A 280 -1.87 67.86 38.61
N LEU A 281 -2.04 66.90 39.51
CA LEU A 281 -1.17 66.63 40.66
C LEU A 281 -0.32 65.40 40.38
N THR A 282 1.00 65.53 40.40
CA THR A 282 1.91 64.41 40.18
C THR A 282 2.28 63.70 41.48
N PRO A 283 2.69 62.41 41.45
CA PRO A 283 3.15 61.67 42.63
C PRO A 283 4.32 62.32 43.38
N ASP A 284 5.15 63.12 42.69
CA ASP A 284 6.25 63.90 43.28
C ASP A 284 5.81 65.27 43.82
N ASN A 285 4.51 65.42 44.12
CA ASN A 285 3.91 66.58 44.79
C ASN A 285 3.95 67.90 44.00
N LYS A 286 3.86 67.84 42.67
CA LYS A 286 3.75 69.04 41.82
C LYS A 286 2.34 69.20 41.30
N ILE A 287 1.83 70.44 41.32
CA ILE A 287 0.51 70.78 40.80
C ILE A 287 0.62 71.75 39.63
N SER A 288 -0.17 71.55 38.60
CA SER A 288 -0.29 72.45 37.44
C SER A 288 -1.74 72.63 37.03
N VAL A 289 -2.05 73.77 36.40
CA VAL A 289 -3.40 74.11 35.96
C VAL A 289 -3.38 74.58 34.51
N GLU A 290 -4.25 73.98 33.71
CA GLU A 290 -4.53 74.33 32.32
C GLU A 290 -6.01 74.74 32.20
N ILE A 291 -6.31 75.75 31.37
CA ILE A 291 -7.70 76.14 31.05
C ILE A 291 -7.87 76.19 29.53
N ASP A 292 -8.96 75.62 29.05
CA ASP A 292 -9.44 75.75 27.67
C ASP A 292 -10.56 76.79 27.60
N PHE A 293 -10.28 77.92 26.94
CA PHE A 293 -11.21 79.01 26.64
C PHE A 293 -11.92 78.83 25.27
N GLY A 294 -12.00 77.60 24.75
CA GLY A 294 -12.64 77.26 23.47
C GLY A 294 -11.68 77.10 22.28
N ALA A 295 -10.36 77.22 22.50
CA ALA A 295 -9.31 77.08 21.47
C ALA A 295 -8.25 76.01 21.81
N GLY A 296 -8.52 75.18 22.83
CA GLY A 296 -7.58 74.21 23.39
C GLY A 296 -6.97 74.68 24.71
N TYR A 297 -6.43 73.72 25.48
CA TYR A 297 -5.83 73.97 26.78
C TYR A 297 -4.62 74.91 26.71
N GLN A 298 -4.63 75.92 27.57
CA GLN A 298 -3.52 76.82 27.84
C GLN A 298 -3.01 76.57 29.26
N LEU A 299 -1.69 76.42 29.42
CA LEU A 299 -1.05 76.28 30.73
C LEU A 299 -1.06 77.65 31.45
N VAL A 300 -1.92 77.80 32.46
CA VAL A 300 -2.10 79.06 33.20
C VAL A 300 -1.34 79.08 34.53
N VAL A 301 -1.08 77.91 35.12
CA VAL A 301 -0.17 77.74 36.27
C VAL A 301 0.82 76.61 35.94
N PRO A 302 2.12 76.91 35.71
CA PRO A 302 3.14 75.90 35.49
C PRO A 302 3.29 74.93 36.68
N PRO A 303 3.87 73.73 36.49
CA PRO A 303 4.12 72.77 37.58
C PRO A 303 4.82 73.41 38.78
N TYR A 304 4.08 73.57 39.87
CA TYR A 304 4.55 74.12 41.13
C TYR A 304 4.74 72.99 42.14
N ASP A 305 5.95 72.88 42.68
CA ASP A 305 6.28 71.89 43.70
C ASP A 305 5.75 72.36 45.06
N LEU A 306 4.70 71.69 45.53
CA LEU A 306 4.05 72.02 46.80
C LEU A 306 4.97 71.75 47.99
N SER A 307 5.99 70.89 47.85
CA SER A 307 6.97 70.67 48.92
C SER A 307 7.85 71.89 49.19
N ASN A 308 7.94 72.86 48.27
CA ASN A 308 8.64 74.12 48.51
C ASN A 308 7.86 75.07 49.44
N ASN A 309 6.60 74.78 49.74
CA ASN A 309 5.84 75.55 50.71
C ASN A 309 6.26 75.16 52.13
N VAL A 310 6.90 76.09 52.82
CA VAL A 310 7.42 75.89 54.18
C VAL A 310 6.37 76.34 55.18
N THR A 311 5.72 75.39 55.86
CA THR A 311 4.78 75.68 56.94
C THR A 311 5.50 75.68 58.28
N GLN A 312 4.98 76.42 59.26
CA GLN A 312 5.48 76.35 60.63
C GLN A 312 4.66 75.31 61.42
N ASP A 313 5.32 74.30 61.98
CA ASP A 313 4.65 73.34 62.88
C ASP A 313 4.22 74.04 64.19
N SER A 314 3.44 73.35 65.03
CA SER A 314 2.99 73.88 66.33
C SER A 314 4.11 74.18 67.33
N ARG A 315 5.37 73.88 66.99
CA ARG A 315 6.59 74.20 67.73
C ARG A 315 7.46 75.23 67.00
N ASN A 316 6.91 75.92 66.00
CA ASN A 316 7.55 76.98 65.22
C ASN A 316 8.72 76.50 64.34
N ASN A 317 8.78 75.20 64.00
CA ASN A 317 9.76 74.65 63.08
C ASN A 317 9.26 74.76 61.64
N LEU A 318 10.15 75.17 60.75
CA LEU A 318 9.93 75.16 59.31
C LEU A 318 9.87 73.70 58.80
N VAL A 319 8.72 73.30 58.27
CA VAL A 319 8.47 71.99 57.66
C VAL A 319 7.91 72.16 56.26
N ASN A 320 8.50 71.45 55.29
CA ASN A 320 7.98 71.42 53.93
C ASN A 320 6.62 70.70 53.91
N GLN A 321 5.69 71.21 53.12
CA GLN A 321 4.39 70.58 52.90
C GLN A 321 4.57 69.21 52.22
N THR A 322 4.34 68.12 52.96
CA THR A 322 4.39 66.76 52.45
C THR A 322 3.09 66.38 51.76
N LEU A 323 3.14 65.50 50.76
CA LEU A 323 1.94 64.95 50.12
C LEU A 323 1.26 63.96 51.07
N PRO A 324 0.00 64.18 51.50
CA PRO A 324 -0.73 63.24 52.34
C PRO A 324 -0.86 61.88 51.64
N PRO A 325 -0.68 60.74 52.32
CA PRO A 325 -0.78 59.42 51.68
C PRO A 325 -2.14 59.14 51.00
N THR A 326 -3.20 59.77 51.53
CA THR A 326 -4.54 59.75 50.94
C THR A 326 -5.10 61.16 50.91
N LEU A 327 -5.94 61.44 49.92
CA LEU A 327 -6.58 62.73 49.68
C LEU A 327 -8.09 62.55 49.62
N ARG A 328 -8.81 63.64 49.92
CA ARG A 328 -10.19 63.86 49.42
C ARG A 328 -10.17 65.09 48.54
N PHE A 329 -11.18 65.25 47.68
CA PHE A 329 -11.27 66.44 46.84
C PHE A 329 -12.70 66.97 46.80
N GLY A 330 -12.81 68.25 46.48
CA GLY A 330 -14.10 68.90 46.40
C GLY A 330 -14.05 70.21 45.63
N PHE A 331 -15.21 70.82 45.54
CA PHE A 331 -15.39 72.14 44.95
C PHE A 331 -16.01 73.04 46.00
N ALA A 332 -15.43 74.21 46.20
CA ALA A 332 -16.03 75.30 46.93
C ALA A 332 -16.28 76.47 45.96
N SER A 333 -17.13 77.39 46.35
CA SER A 333 -17.32 78.65 45.64
C SER A 333 -17.86 79.66 46.62
N SER A 334 -17.61 80.94 46.36
CA SER A 334 -18.23 82.01 47.12
C SER A 334 -18.58 83.23 46.28
N THR A 335 -19.47 84.02 46.86
CA THR A 335 -19.77 85.40 46.48
C THR A 335 -19.56 86.31 47.68
N GLY A 336 -19.48 87.62 47.41
CA GLY A 336 -19.31 88.65 48.42
C GLY A 336 -20.33 89.77 48.18
N THR A 337 -19.86 91.01 48.12
CA THR A 337 -20.71 92.17 47.78
C THR A 337 -21.17 92.17 46.32
N PHE A 338 -20.54 91.38 45.46
CA PHE A 338 -20.97 91.09 44.09
C PHE A 338 -21.39 89.62 43.97
N THR A 339 -22.18 89.32 42.95
CA THR A 339 -22.89 88.04 42.83
C THR A 339 -22.72 87.44 41.46
N ASN A 340 -22.42 86.16 41.37
CA ASN A 340 -22.47 85.35 40.15
C ASN A 340 -23.02 83.97 40.53
N ILE A 341 -23.63 83.31 39.56
CA ILE A 341 -23.87 81.87 39.57
C ILE A 341 -22.58 81.18 39.18
N HIS A 342 -22.13 80.24 40.01
CA HIS A 342 -20.98 79.40 39.73
C HIS A 342 -21.42 77.95 39.57
N GLU A 343 -21.13 77.37 38.42
CA GLU A 343 -21.59 76.03 38.06
C GLU A 343 -20.46 75.17 37.48
N ILE A 344 -20.55 73.86 37.67
CA ILE A 344 -19.67 72.87 37.02
C ILE A 344 -20.46 71.72 36.37
N GLN A 345 -19.86 71.12 35.34
CA GLN A 345 -20.34 69.94 34.63
C GLN A 345 -19.17 69.01 34.26
N SER A 346 -19.49 67.78 33.87
CA SER A 346 -18.54 66.86 33.21
C SER A 346 -17.24 66.67 34.00
N LEU A 347 -17.35 66.47 35.32
CA LEU A 347 -16.23 66.18 36.19
C LEU A 347 -15.69 64.78 35.88
N ARG A 348 -14.44 64.72 35.47
CA ARG A 348 -13.68 63.49 35.36
C ARG A 348 -12.37 63.59 36.12
N ILE A 349 -12.11 62.59 36.95
CA ILE A 349 -10.87 62.47 37.71
C ILE A 349 -10.26 61.12 37.41
N ASP A 350 -9.03 61.14 36.95
CA ASP A 350 -8.25 59.96 36.65
C ASP A 350 -6.97 59.91 37.50
N THR A 351 -6.44 58.73 37.76
CA THR A 351 -5.08 58.58 38.27
C THR A 351 -4.05 58.88 37.18
N LEU A 352 -2.89 59.43 37.56
CA LEU A 352 -1.78 59.62 36.61
C LEU A 352 -1.05 58.29 36.33
N VAL A 353 -1.00 57.40 37.32
CA VAL A 353 -0.40 56.05 37.28
C VAL A 353 -1.41 55.03 37.85
N PRO A 354 -1.64 53.86 37.22
CA PRO A 354 -2.56 52.86 37.77
C PRO A 354 -2.03 52.25 39.09
N PRO A 355 -2.91 51.85 40.03
CA PRO A 355 -2.52 51.18 41.27
C PRO A 355 -1.81 49.85 41.01
N VAL A 356 -0.71 49.60 41.73
CA VAL A 356 0.12 48.39 41.56
C VAL A 356 -0.16 47.39 42.69
N ALA A 357 -0.60 46.19 42.33
CA ALA A 357 -0.56 45.00 43.18
C ALA A 357 0.49 44.05 42.60
N ASP A 358 1.10 43.17 43.40
CA ASP A 358 2.10 42.21 42.91
C ASP A 358 1.68 40.86 43.47
N LEU A 359 0.87 40.14 42.70
CA LEU A 359 0.45 38.82 43.11
C LEU A 359 1.61 37.86 42.85
N SER A 360 1.66 36.76 43.59
CA SER A 360 2.56 35.65 43.32
C SER A 360 1.97 34.37 43.88
N ILE A 361 2.34 33.23 43.32
CA ILE A 361 1.91 31.94 43.82
C ILE A 361 3.08 30.96 43.89
N THR A 362 3.09 30.13 44.93
CA THR A 362 4.00 28.99 45.04
C THR A 362 3.21 27.71 45.22
N LYS A 363 3.80 26.59 44.83
CA LYS A 363 3.19 25.27 44.91
C LYS A 363 4.27 24.21 45.12
N THR A 364 4.03 23.29 46.04
CA THR A 364 4.90 22.13 46.30
C THR A 364 4.14 21.03 47.02
N ASP A 365 4.40 19.77 46.70
CA ASP A 365 4.08 18.60 47.54
C ASP A 365 5.29 18.09 48.37
N ASN A 366 6.48 18.66 48.14
CA ASN A 366 7.78 18.29 48.70
C ASN A 366 8.25 16.85 48.38
N LEU A 367 7.80 16.27 47.27
CA LEU A 367 8.17 14.92 46.83
C LEU A 367 8.80 14.95 45.43
N ASP A 368 9.99 14.37 45.29
CA ASP A 368 10.56 14.10 43.95
C ASP A 368 9.87 12.91 43.27
N ILE A 369 9.38 11.95 44.08
CA ILE A 369 8.78 10.69 43.64
C ILE A 369 7.56 10.35 44.50
N ALA A 370 6.47 9.93 43.85
CA ALA A 370 5.28 9.37 44.52
C ALA A 370 4.88 8.03 43.87
N ASN A 371 4.47 7.05 44.66
CA ASN A 371 4.05 5.75 44.16
C ASN A 371 2.53 5.72 43.92
N PRO A 372 2.04 4.91 42.96
CA PRO A 372 0.62 4.65 42.80
C PRO A 372 -0.03 4.18 44.10
N GLY A 373 -1.14 4.80 44.48
CA GLY A 373 -1.85 4.55 45.74
C GLY A 373 -1.45 5.46 46.90
N ASP A 374 -0.33 6.18 46.80
CA ASP A 374 0.10 7.13 47.84
C ASP A 374 -0.92 8.28 48.00
N THR A 375 -1.00 8.81 49.22
CA THR A 375 -1.70 10.06 49.49
C THR A 375 -0.73 11.21 49.30
N ILE A 376 -1.04 12.14 48.41
CA ILE A 376 -0.24 13.34 48.13
C ILE A 376 -0.89 14.58 48.72
N THR A 377 -0.07 15.53 49.20
CA THR A 377 -0.56 16.79 49.77
C THR A 377 0.20 17.98 49.18
N TYR A 378 -0.47 18.81 48.39
CA TYR A 378 0.08 20.07 47.89
C TYR A 378 -0.15 21.21 48.89
N THR A 379 0.87 22.04 49.08
CA THR A 379 0.78 23.36 49.71
C THR A 379 0.89 24.43 48.63
N ILE A 380 -0.14 25.25 48.48
CA ILE A 380 -0.20 26.34 47.50
C ILE A 380 -0.34 27.65 48.28
N VAL A 381 0.50 28.65 48.01
CA VAL A 381 0.47 29.94 48.72
C VAL A 381 0.34 31.06 47.72
N ALA A 382 -0.82 31.71 47.67
CA ALA A 382 -1.03 32.96 46.94
C ALA A 382 -0.67 34.15 47.84
N THR A 383 0.12 35.09 47.33
CA THR A 383 0.67 36.23 48.08
C THR A 383 0.46 37.53 47.32
N ASN A 384 0.23 38.64 48.02
CA ASN A 384 0.28 39.99 47.45
C ASN A 384 1.48 40.76 48.00
N ASN A 385 2.55 40.88 47.23
CA ASN A 385 3.76 41.65 47.54
C ASN A 385 3.59 43.16 47.28
N GLY A 386 2.50 43.55 46.61
CA GLY A 386 2.27 44.92 46.18
C GLY A 386 1.64 45.80 47.27
N PRO A 387 1.77 47.13 47.14
CA PRO A 387 1.22 48.08 48.10
C PRO A 387 -0.32 48.24 48.02
N ALA A 388 -0.96 47.83 46.92
CA ALA A 388 -2.42 47.84 46.78
C ALA A 388 -3.04 46.49 47.17
N GLY A 389 -4.11 46.52 47.97
CA GLY A 389 -4.90 45.31 48.27
C GLY A 389 -5.69 44.82 47.06
N VAL A 390 -5.86 43.50 46.94
CA VAL A 390 -6.61 42.85 45.87
C VAL A 390 -7.85 42.19 46.45
N PHE A 391 -9.03 42.51 45.92
CA PHE A 391 -10.29 41.91 46.35
C PHE A 391 -10.88 41.08 45.21
N GLY A 392 -11.04 39.78 45.42
CA GLY A 392 -11.54 38.85 44.42
C GLY A 392 -10.47 38.29 43.47
N ALA A 393 -9.20 38.22 43.88
CA ALA A 393 -8.16 37.59 43.07
C ALA A 393 -8.53 36.14 42.80
N SER A 394 -8.53 35.71 41.54
CA SER A 394 -8.90 34.35 41.17
C SER A 394 -7.72 33.42 41.43
N VAL A 395 -7.94 32.33 42.18
CA VAL A 395 -6.97 31.24 42.36
C VAL A 395 -7.53 30.01 41.69
N THR A 396 -6.74 29.43 40.79
CA THR A 396 -7.10 28.22 40.05
C THR A 396 -6.01 27.18 40.14
N ASP A 397 -6.40 25.92 40.36
CA ASP A 397 -5.53 24.74 40.31
C ASP A 397 -6.36 23.60 39.70
N THR A 398 -5.97 23.17 38.50
CA THR A 398 -6.61 22.03 37.82
C THR A 398 -5.77 20.80 38.09
N LEU A 399 -6.34 19.86 38.84
CA LEU A 399 -5.60 18.68 39.28
C LEU A 399 -5.26 17.75 38.10
N PRO A 400 -4.06 17.16 38.09
CA PRO A 400 -3.65 16.19 37.09
C PRO A 400 -4.57 14.97 37.07
N ILE A 401 -4.69 14.34 35.89
CA ILE A 401 -5.54 13.15 35.71
C ILE A 401 -5.07 11.96 36.55
N GLN A 402 -3.81 11.95 36.99
CA GLN A 402 -3.18 10.94 37.84
C GLN A 402 -3.69 10.99 39.29
N LEU A 403 -4.43 12.03 39.69
CA LEU A 403 -4.99 12.17 41.03
C LEU A 403 -6.50 11.89 41.07
N GLU A 404 -6.95 11.38 42.21
CA GLU A 404 -8.36 11.19 42.52
C GLU A 404 -8.68 11.57 43.98
N ASN A 405 -9.99 11.66 44.29
CA ASN A 405 -10.49 11.89 45.64
C ASN A 405 -9.93 13.14 46.35
N ALA A 406 -9.66 14.19 45.58
CA ALA A 406 -9.04 15.40 46.10
C ALA A 406 -9.97 16.26 46.96
N THR A 407 -9.45 16.75 48.09
CA THR A 407 -10.09 17.73 48.98
C THR A 407 -9.11 18.84 49.30
N TRP A 408 -9.60 20.05 49.57
CA TRP A 408 -8.74 21.18 49.92
C TRP A 408 -9.33 22.09 50.98
N ALA A 409 -8.46 22.77 51.72
CA ALA A 409 -8.78 23.79 52.71
C ALA A 409 -7.94 25.05 52.48
N CYS A 410 -8.49 26.23 52.76
CA CYS A 410 -7.83 27.53 52.59
C CYS A 410 -7.78 28.31 53.91
N THR A 411 -6.61 28.87 54.21
CA THR A 411 -6.40 29.77 55.37
C THR A 411 -5.69 31.05 54.92
N ALA A 412 -6.14 32.21 55.40
CA ALA A 412 -5.56 33.50 55.03
C ALA A 412 -4.94 34.22 56.23
N THR A 413 -3.96 35.10 55.99
CA THR A 413 -3.39 35.95 57.05
C THR A 413 -4.40 36.99 57.54
N ALA A 414 -4.14 37.57 58.72
CA ALA A 414 -5.07 38.50 59.36
C ALA A 414 -5.50 39.65 58.42
N GLY A 415 -6.81 39.82 58.25
CA GLY A 415 -7.42 40.83 57.38
C GLY A 415 -7.57 40.40 55.91
N SER A 416 -6.83 39.40 55.45
CA SER A 416 -7.06 38.73 54.16
C SER A 416 -8.13 37.64 54.31
N ILE A 417 -8.76 37.23 53.21
CA ILE A 417 -9.94 36.35 53.23
C ILE A 417 -9.83 35.28 52.13
N CYS A 418 -10.02 34.01 52.52
CA CYS A 418 -10.39 32.95 51.58
C CYS A 418 -11.90 32.98 51.37
N ASN A 419 -12.39 33.31 50.18
CA ASN A 419 -13.85 33.40 49.95
C ASN A 419 -14.52 32.01 49.96
N ALA A 420 -13.74 30.94 49.80
CA ALA A 420 -14.13 29.56 50.10
C ALA A 420 -13.10 28.93 51.07
N PRO A 421 -13.50 28.53 52.29
CA PRO A 421 -12.58 27.96 53.29
C PRO A 421 -12.25 26.48 53.03
N THR A 422 -13.10 25.74 52.32
CA THR A 422 -12.89 24.33 51.94
C THR A 422 -13.55 24.00 50.60
N GLY A 423 -13.12 22.90 49.96
CA GLY A 423 -13.75 22.36 48.76
C GLY A 423 -13.22 20.97 48.37
N SER A 424 -13.69 20.45 47.24
CA SER A 424 -13.26 19.18 46.65
C SER A 424 -12.94 19.32 45.16
N GLY A 425 -12.10 18.44 44.64
CA GLY A 425 -11.61 18.51 43.27
C GLY A 425 -10.70 19.71 43.02
N ASN A 426 -10.82 20.33 41.84
CA ASN A 426 -10.03 21.49 41.42
C ASN A 426 -10.27 22.71 42.33
N ILE A 427 -9.28 23.58 42.46
CA ILE A 427 -9.48 24.91 43.03
C ILE A 427 -9.95 25.83 41.90
N ASN A 428 -11.09 26.49 42.12
CA ASN A 428 -11.57 27.58 41.28
C ASN A 428 -12.38 28.52 42.18
N THR A 429 -11.68 29.38 42.90
CA THR A 429 -12.28 30.29 43.87
C THR A 429 -11.57 31.65 43.84
N THR A 430 -11.99 32.56 44.71
CA THR A 430 -11.38 33.88 44.85
C THR A 430 -10.86 34.11 46.26
N VAL A 431 -9.88 35.00 46.38
CA VAL A 431 -9.30 35.45 47.65
C VAL A 431 -9.25 36.97 47.69
N ASN A 432 -9.31 37.55 48.89
CA ASN A 432 -9.00 38.96 49.13
C ASN A 432 -7.65 39.02 49.85
N LEU A 433 -6.65 39.65 49.23
CA LEU A 433 -5.29 39.75 49.73
C LEU A 433 -4.95 41.21 50.01
N LEU A 434 -4.81 41.56 51.28
CA LEU A 434 -4.28 42.86 51.70
C LEU A 434 -2.80 42.98 51.29
N PRO A 435 -2.18 44.19 51.35
CA PRO A 435 -0.75 44.33 51.15
C PRO A 435 0.04 43.40 52.08
N SER A 436 0.98 42.63 51.52
CA SER A 436 1.72 41.54 52.20
C SER A 436 0.85 40.39 52.73
N GLY A 437 -0.42 40.31 52.33
CA GLY A 437 -1.36 39.26 52.71
C GLY A 437 -1.12 37.97 51.92
N THR A 438 -1.44 36.82 52.53
CA THR A 438 -1.36 35.51 51.88
C THR A 438 -2.63 34.68 52.10
N ALA A 439 -2.88 33.76 51.16
CA ALA A 439 -3.86 32.69 51.25
C ALA A 439 -3.18 31.34 50.93
N THR A 440 -3.21 30.42 51.89
CA THR A 440 -2.60 29.10 51.80
C THR A 440 -3.66 28.04 51.60
N PHE A 441 -3.59 27.32 50.49
CA PHE A 441 -4.40 26.13 50.20
C PHE A 441 -3.60 24.86 50.50
N THR A 442 -4.22 23.95 51.24
CA THR A 442 -3.72 22.58 51.45
C THR A 442 -4.62 21.62 50.70
N VAL A 443 -4.08 20.96 49.67
CA VAL A 443 -4.82 20.03 48.79
C VAL A 443 -4.35 18.61 49.04
N THR A 444 -5.23 17.72 49.49
CA THR A 444 -4.93 16.30 49.70
C THR A 444 -5.65 15.45 48.67
N ALA A 445 -4.93 14.57 47.96
CA ALA A 445 -5.46 13.67 46.92
C ALA A 445 -4.77 12.31 46.95
N GLN A 446 -5.33 11.32 46.26
CA GLN A 446 -4.72 9.99 46.10
C GLN A 446 -4.14 9.85 44.69
N VAL A 447 -2.92 9.31 44.56
CA VAL A 447 -2.36 8.90 43.27
C VAL A 447 -3.09 7.65 42.79
N LYS A 448 -3.72 7.73 41.61
CA LYS A 448 -4.48 6.61 41.02
C LYS A 448 -3.61 5.35 40.91
N ALA A 449 -4.22 4.20 41.16
CA ALA A 449 -3.57 2.92 40.90
C ALA A 449 -3.15 2.82 39.42
N GLY A 450 -1.92 2.38 39.17
CA GLY A 450 -1.37 2.27 37.80
C GLY A 450 -0.86 3.57 37.18
N ALA A 451 -0.91 4.72 37.88
CA ALA A 451 -0.39 5.98 37.35
C ALA A 451 1.15 5.92 37.18
N THR A 452 1.67 6.41 36.05
CA THR A 452 3.11 6.42 35.76
C THR A 452 3.48 7.71 35.03
N GLY A 453 4.78 7.98 34.89
CA GLY A 453 5.28 9.14 34.15
C GLY A 453 5.46 10.38 35.02
N SER A 454 5.38 11.58 34.43
CA SER A 454 5.46 12.83 35.19
C SER A 454 4.06 13.32 35.54
N MET A 455 3.88 13.74 36.79
CA MET A 455 2.68 14.38 37.28
C MET A 455 3.00 15.85 37.55
N GLU A 456 2.57 16.73 36.65
CA GLU A 456 2.75 18.17 36.79
C GLU A 456 1.44 18.82 37.24
N ASN A 457 1.44 19.46 38.40
CA ASN A 457 0.29 20.19 38.91
C ASN A 457 0.59 21.69 38.91
N THR A 458 -0.29 22.50 38.31
CA THR A 458 -0.09 23.95 38.16
C THR A 458 -1.20 24.74 38.84
N ALA A 459 -0.81 25.65 39.73
CA ALA A 459 -1.69 26.64 40.32
C ALA A 459 -1.36 28.03 39.77
N SER A 460 -2.39 28.86 39.59
CA SER A 460 -2.25 30.26 39.19
C SER A 460 -3.11 31.19 40.04
N VAL A 461 -2.65 32.42 40.18
CA VAL A 461 -3.40 33.53 40.78
C VAL A 461 -3.53 34.67 39.77
N GLN A 462 -4.69 35.32 39.69
CA GLN A 462 -4.90 36.43 38.75
C GLN A 462 -5.64 37.59 39.40
N LEU A 463 -5.32 38.81 38.95
CA LEU A 463 -6.05 40.00 39.31
C LEU A 463 -7.52 39.90 38.85
N PRO A 464 -8.48 40.46 39.62
CA PRO A 464 -9.86 40.53 39.19
C PRO A 464 -9.98 41.34 37.89
N PRO A 465 -10.81 40.89 36.92
CA PRO A 465 -11.10 41.67 35.73
C PRO A 465 -11.62 43.07 36.11
N ASN A 466 -11.19 44.10 35.37
CA ASN A 466 -11.58 45.49 35.58
C ASN A 466 -11.23 46.07 36.97
N SER A 467 -10.30 45.47 37.71
CA SER A 467 -9.84 45.99 39.00
C SER A 467 -9.07 47.32 38.91
N GLY A 468 -8.63 47.71 37.72
CA GLY A 468 -7.76 48.88 37.51
C GLY A 468 -6.36 48.69 38.10
N LEU A 469 -6.04 47.51 38.65
CA LEU A 469 -4.74 47.13 39.18
C LEU A 469 -3.82 46.66 38.06
N THR A 470 -2.52 46.90 38.22
CA THR A 470 -1.47 46.30 37.39
C THR A 470 -0.56 45.42 38.22
N ASP A 471 -0.15 44.28 37.67
CA ASP A 471 0.88 43.40 38.22
C ASP A 471 2.24 43.67 37.55
N PRO A 472 3.28 44.08 38.29
CA PRO A 472 4.59 44.39 37.71
C PRO A 472 5.41 43.14 37.38
N THR A 473 5.04 41.97 37.93
CA THR A 473 5.79 40.71 37.81
C THR A 473 4.88 39.54 37.48
N PRO A 474 4.02 39.62 36.45
CA PRO A 474 2.98 38.61 36.20
C PRO A 474 3.50 37.19 35.95
N ASP A 475 4.79 37.01 35.67
CA ASP A 475 5.40 35.69 35.47
C ASP A 475 5.44 34.86 36.77
N ASN A 476 5.37 35.48 37.95
CA ASN A 476 5.35 34.78 39.25
C ASN A 476 3.92 34.35 39.68
N ASN A 477 2.91 34.60 38.84
CA ASN A 477 1.50 34.29 39.10
C ASN A 477 1.09 32.88 38.69
N SER A 478 2.05 32.04 38.31
CA SER A 478 1.85 30.63 38.02
C SER A 478 2.99 29.82 38.65
N ALA A 479 2.65 28.73 39.33
CA ALA A 479 3.61 27.80 39.90
C ALA A 479 3.23 26.37 39.54
N THR A 480 4.20 25.65 38.99
CA THR A 480 4.08 24.23 38.64
C THR A 480 4.99 23.42 39.55
N ASP A 481 4.45 22.35 40.09
CA ASP A 481 5.19 21.35 40.84
C ASP A 481 5.13 20.02 40.09
N ALA A 482 6.29 19.36 39.97
CA ALA A 482 6.44 18.15 39.15
C ALA A 482 6.92 16.99 40.00
N THR A 483 6.12 15.93 40.04
CA THR A 483 6.40 14.71 40.80
C THR A 483 6.59 13.56 39.82
N ASN A 484 7.64 12.78 39.97
CA ASN A 484 7.84 11.60 39.13
C ASN A 484 7.09 10.40 39.70
N LEU A 485 6.29 9.75 38.87
CA LEU A 485 5.65 8.48 39.18
C LEU A 485 6.51 7.35 38.60
N PRO A 486 7.04 6.43 39.44
CA PRO A 486 7.87 5.33 38.97
C PRO A 486 7.17 4.53 37.87
N ALA A 487 7.93 4.12 36.85
CA ALA A 487 7.42 3.16 35.87
C ALA A 487 7.16 1.83 36.59
N ILE A 488 5.95 1.31 36.46
CA ILE A 488 5.65 -0.05 36.90
C ILE A 488 6.29 -1.00 35.88
N ALA A 489 7.07 -1.99 36.34
CA ALA A 489 7.65 -2.99 35.46
C ALA A 489 6.54 -3.88 34.85
N PRO A 490 6.72 -4.40 33.62
CA PRO A 490 5.81 -5.42 33.07
C PRO A 490 5.84 -6.72 33.90
N ASP A 491 4.81 -7.55 33.75
CA ASP A 491 4.69 -8.85 34.43
C ASP A 491 3.98 -9.84 33.50
N LEU A 492 4.77 -10.60 32.75
CA LEU A 492 4.33 -11.57 31.76
C LEU A 492 4.20 -12.95 32.40
N ALA A 493 2.96 -13.44 32.43
CA ALA A 493 2.68 -14.83 32.74
C ALA A 493 2.56 -15.65 31.45
N ILE A 494 3.17 -16.83 31.44
CA ILE A 494 3.02 -17.82 30.37
C ILE A 494 2.31 -19.07 30.91
N GLU A 495 1.40 -19.60 30.10
CA GLU A 495 0.80 -20.92 30.30
C GLU A 495 1.09 -21.78 29.07
N LYS A 496 1.38 -23.05 29.31
CA LYS A 496 1.70 -24.03 28.26
C LYS A 496 0.87 -25.29 28.47
N THR A 497 0.21 -25.73 27.42
CA THR A 497 -0.65 -26.92 27.46
C THR A 497 -0.58 -27.71 26.15
N HIS A 498 -0.99 -28.98 26.21
CA HIS A 498 -1.27 -29.82 25.05
C HIS A 498 -2.56 -30.60 25.31
N THR A 499 -3.13 -31.19 24.25
CA THR A 499 -4.33 -32.03 24.35
C THR A 499 -4.03 -33.46 23.92
N GLY A 500 -4.47 -34.44 24.71
CA GLY A 500 -4.30 -35.85 24.41
C GLY A 500 -2.88 -36.36 24.67
N THR A 501 -2.57 -37.54 24.14
CA THR A 501 -1.24 -38.18 24.25
C THR A 501 -0.50 -38.02 22.94
N PHE A 502 0.80 -37.74 23.00
CA PHE A 502 1.64 -37.70 21.79
C PHE A 502 2.00 -39.11 21.35
N ILE A 503 2.19 -39.32 20.04
CA ILE A 503 2.51 -40.63 19.48
C ILE A 503 3.77 -40.49 18.64
N VAL A 504 4.75 -41.38 18.86
CA VAL A 504 5.97 -41.44 18.04
C VAL A 504 5.62 -41.56 16.55
N GLY A 505 6.26 -40.76 15.71
CA GLY A 505 6.01 -40.66 14.27
C GLY A 505 4.83 -39.74 13.89
N LYS A 506 4.14 -39.13 14.86
CA LYS A 506 3.09 -38.13 14.62
C LYS A 506 3.55 -36.75 15.08
N GLN A 507 2.82 -35.73 14.62
CA GLN A 507 3.03 -34.37 15.11
C GLN A 507 2.19 -34.11 16.36
N GLY A 508 2.84 -33.56 17.39
CA GLY A 508 2.19 -33.01 18.56
C GLY A 508 2.00 -31.50 18.42
N VAL A 509 1.05 -30.93 19.16
CA VAL A 509 0.82 -29.48 19.20
C VAL A 509 0.77 -29.01 20.65
N TYR A 510 1.63 -28.05 20.99
CA TYR A 510 1.56 -27.26 22.21
C TYR A 510 0.86 -25.93 21.94
N SER A 511 0.05 -25.47 22.89
CA SER A 511 -0.51 -24.13 22.94
C SER A 511 0.19 -23.35 24.04
N LEU A 512 0.83 -22.23 23.67
CA LEU A 512 1.47 -21.30 24.60
C LEU A 512 0.67 -20.00 24.62
N SER A 513 0.17 -19.60 25.78
CA SER A 513 -0.55 -18.34 25.97
C SER A 513 0.21 -17.42 26.91
N VAL A 514 0.44 -16.18 26.48
CA VAL A 514 1.13 -15.14 27.23
C VAL A 514 0.14 -14.05 27.61
N ARG A 515 0.23 -13.53 28.82
CA ARG A 515 -0.53 -12.35 29.25
C ARG A 515 0.33 -11.41 30.07
N ASN A 516 0.09 -10.11 29.96
CA ASN A 516 0.64 -9.14 30.91
C ASN A 516 -0.37 -8.97 32.07
N LEU A 517 0.03 -9.10 33.32
CA LEU A 517 -0.92 -9.08 34.44
C LEU A 517 -1.61 -7.71 34.61
N PRO A 518 -2.83 -7.65 35.18
CA PRO A 518 -3.58 -6.39 35.27
C PRO A 518 -2.94 -5.31 36.16
N THR A 519 -2.07 -5.69 37.09
CA THR A 519 -1.44 -4.79 38.07
C THR A 519 -0.02 -4.35 37.69
N SER A 520 0.47 -4.71 36.50
CA SER A 520 1.81 -4.39 36.01
C SER A 520 1.83 -3.12 35.14
N GLY A 521 3.01 -2.76 34.62
CA GLY A 521 3.14 -1.76 33.57
C GLY A 521 3.09 -2.35 32.17
N SER A 522 3.03 -1.48 31.16
CA SER A 522 3.14 -1.93 29.76
C SER A 522 4.53 -2.45 29.47
N THR A 523 4.67 -3.39 28.54
CA THR A 523 5.99 -3.82 28.07
C THR A 523 6.72 -2.64 27.41
N THR A 524 8.03 -2.53 27.57
CA THR A 524 8.83 -1.42 26.99
C THR A 524 9.64 -1.85 25.77
N GLY A 525 9.68 -3.15 25.51
CA GLY A 525 10.35 -3.73 24.37
C GLY A 525 9.68 -5.01 23.93
N THR A 526 10.42 -5.74 23.11
CA THR A 526 9.93 -6.93 22.44
C THR A 526 9.64 -8.04 23.44
N VAL A 527 8.43 -8.61 23.35
CA VAL A 527 8.09 -9.85 24.05
C VAL A 527 8.65 -11.04 23.28
N THR A 528 9.43 -11.88 23.95
CA THR A 528 10.00 -13.10 23.38
C THR A 528 9.62 -14.32 24.20
N VAL A 529 9.13 -15.35 23.52
CA VAL A 529 8.90 -16.68 24.07
C VAL A 529 10.00 -17.60 23.59
N GLN A 530 10.68 -18.27 24.50
CA GLN A 530 11.61 -19.35 24.20
C GLN A 530 11.05 -20.68 24.69
N ASP A 531 10.94 -21.65 23.80
CA ASP A 531 10.52 -23.01 24.12
C ASP A 531 11.68 -23.96 23.82
N THR A 532 12.13 -24.70 24.83
CA THR A 532 13.23 -25.67 24.66
C THR A 532 12.64 -27.06 24.55
N LEU A 533 12.61 -27.57 23.30
CA LEU A 533 12.10 -28.89 23.00
C LEU A 533 12.96 -29.97 23.67
N PRO A 534 12.37 -30.85 24.51
CA PRO A 534 13.09 -31.97 25.09
C PRO A 534 13.58 -32.95 24.01
N ALA A 535 14.53 -33.81 24.38
CA ALA A 535 15.05 -34.83 23.48
C ALA A 535 13.92 -35.71 22.91
N GLY A 536 13.93 -35.91 21.59
CA GLY A 536 12.90 -36.65 20.88
C GLY A 536 11.71 -35.83 20.40
N LEU A 537 11.67 -34.52 20.65
CA LEU A 537 10.79 -33.62 19.92
C LEU A 537 11.61 -32.76 18.96
N SER A 538 11.19 -32.63 17.71
CA SER A 538 11.83 -31.75 16.73
C SER A 538 10.85 -30.72 16.18
N PHE A 539 11.33 -29.50 15.93
CA PHE A 539 10.50 -28.39 15.50
C PHE A 539 9.90 -28.61 14.10
N VAL A 540 8.60 -28.37 13.96
CA VAL A 540 7.91 -28.35 12.66
C VAL A 540 7.54 -26.93 12.28
N SER A 541 6.78 -26.27 13.15
CA SER A 541 6.30 -24.90 12.94
C SER A 541 5.84 -24.32 14.26
N ALA A 542 5.96 -23.01 14.43
CA ALA A 542 5.23 -22.27 15.46
C ALA A 542 4.54 -21.08 14.82
N THR A 543 3.24 -20.96 15.06
CA THR A 543 2.41 -19.92 14.44
C THR A 543 1.47 -19.32 15.46
N GLY A 544 1.33 -18.00 15.43
CA GLY A 544 0.33 -17.24 16.18
C GLY A 544 0.18 -15.87 15.54
N THR A 545 -1.00 -15.26 15.67
CA THR A 545 -1.22 -13.91 15.12
C THR A 545 -0.22 -12.93 15.73
N ASN A 546 0.48 -12.16 14.88
CA ASN A 546 1.55 -11.23 15.27
C ASN A 546 2.76 -11.89 15.96
N TRP A 547 2.96 -13.20 15.82
CA TRP A 547 4.18 -13.87 16.26
C TRP A 547 5.08 -14.22 15.08
N SER A 548 6.36 -13.84 15.19
CA SER A 548 7.42 -14.29 14.28
C SER A 548 8.25 -15.34 14.99
N CYS A 549 8.11 -16.60 14.59
CA CYS A 549 8.80 -17.73 15.23
C CYS A 549 9.88 -18.32 14.34
N SER A 550 10.97 -18.74 14.97
CA SER A 550 12.07 -19.47 14.35
C SER A 550 12.59 -20.54 15.31
N ALA A 551 13.29 -21.54 14.80
CA ALA A 551 13.94 -22.56 15.63
C ALA A 551 15.41 -22.70 15.24
N SER A 552 16.25 -22.87 16.26
CA SER A 552 17.66 -23.18 16.11
C SER A 552 17.98 -24.40 16.97
N GLY A 553 18.10 -25.56 16.34
CA GLY A 553 18.18 -26.84 17.04
C GLY A 553 16.88 -27.10 17.83
N GLN A 554 17.01 -27.35 19.13
CA GLN A 554 15.88 -27.64 20.03
C GLN A 554 15.22 -26.38 20.60
N VAL A 555 15.79 -25.20 20.40
CA VAL A 555 15.25 -23.95 20.96
C VAL A 555 14.40 -23.25 19.92
N VAL A 556 13.11 -23.12 20.19
CA VAL A 556 12.16 -22.33 19.42
C VAL A 556 12.08 -20.94 20.05
N SER A 557 12.31 -19.90 19.25
CA SER A 557 12.18 -18.51 19.67
C SER A 557 11.07 -17.84 18.89
N CYS A 558 10.06 -17.33 19.59
CA CYS A 558 8.94 -16.59 19.05
C CYS A 558 8.99 -15.14 19.55
N THR A 559 8.93 -14.21 18.62
CA THR A 559 8.95 -12.77 18.90
C THR A 559 7.59 -12.17 18.58
N TYR A 560 7.00 -11.46 19.54
CA TYR A 560 5.76 -10.73 19.30
C TYR A 560 6.05 -9.45 18.51
N THR A 561 5.33 -9.27 17.41
CA THR A 561 5.47 -8.16 16.46
C THR A 561 4.29 -7.19 16.52
N GLY A 562 3.31 -7.45 17.39
CA GLY A 562 2.12 -6.61 17.56
C GLY A 562 2.37 -5.33 18.38
N GLY A 563 3.59 -5.11 18.86
CA GLY A 563 3.98 -3.90 19.59
C GLY A 563 3.93 -4.05 21.11
N ILE A 564 3.64 -2.94 21.79
CA ILE A 564 3.57 -2.81 23.24
C ILE A 564 2.33 -3.54 23.77
N VAL A 565 2.50 -4.29 24.87
CA VAL A 565 1.43 -5.06 25.51
C VAL A 565 0.99 -4.36 26.78
N ALA A 566 -0.28 -3.95 26.83
CA ALA A 566 -0.84 -3.20 27.95
C ALA A 566 -1.07 -4.11 29.18
N PRO A 567 -1.19 -3.55 30.41
CA PRO A 567 -1.55 -4.32 31.59
C PRO A 567 -2.90 -5.01 31.41
N GLY A 568 -2.98 -6.30 31.77
CA GLY A 568 -4.19 -7.13 31.66
C GLY A 568 -4.45 -7.71 30.26
N GLU A 569 -3.62 -7.40 29.27
CA GLU A 569 -3.80 -7.89 27.89
C GLU A 569 -3.35 -9.35 27.73
N ASN A 570 -4.16 -10.15 27.03
CA ASN A 570 -3.79 -11.51 26.62
C ASN A 570 -3.32 -11.49 25.17
N LEU A 571 -2.15 -12.07 24.91
CA LEU A 571 -1.64 -12.21 23.55
C LEU A 571 -2.29 -13.41 22.84
N PRO A 572 -2.39 -13.37 21.49
CA PRO A 572 -2.79 -14.53 20.71
C PRO A 572 -1.90 -15.73 21.02
N ALA A 573 -2.49 -16.91 21.22
CA ALA A 573 -1.74 -18.11 21.55
C ALA A 573 -0.82 -18.55 20.40
N ILE A 574 0.36 -19.08 20.76
CA ILE A 574 1.30 -19.70 19.82
C ILE A 574 0.96 -21.19 19.75
N ALA A 575 0.64 -21.67 18.55
CA ALA A 575 0.53 -23.10 18.26
C ALA A 575 1.89 -23.63 17.80
N LEU A 576 2.61 -24.31 18.70
CA LEU A 576 3.90 -24.95 18.45
C LEU A 576 3.69 -26.42 18.06
N ARG A 577 3.91 -26.72 16.78
CA ARG A 577 3.89 -28.07 16.21
C ARG A 577 5.29 -28.69 16.25
N VAL A 578 5.35 -29.94 16.69
CA VAL A 578 6.58 -30.71 16.82
C VAL A 578 6.41 -32.09 16.21
N ASN A 579 7.44 -32.63 15.57
CA ASN A 579 7.51 -34.06 15.29
C ASN A 579 7.90 -34.77 16.58
N VAL A 580 7.33 -35.95 16.80
CA VAL A 580 7.60 -36.79 17.97
C VAL A 580 8.44 -37.98 17.51
N ASP A 581 9.74 -37.93 17.79
CA ASP A 581 10.72 -38.93 17.38
C ASP A 581 10.84 -40.06 18.42
N SER A 582 11.48 -41.16 18.06
CA SER A 582 11.61 -42.36 18.89
C SER A 582 12.36 -42.16 20.21
N ALA A 583 13.07 -41.04 20.37
CA ALA A 583 13.73 -40.67 21.62
C ALA A 583 12.76 -40.08 22.67
N ALA A 584 11.57 -39.62 22.27
CA ALA A 584 10.53 -39.13 23.16
C ALA A 584 9.66 -40.31 23.62
N THR A 585 10.10 -41.08 24.62
CA THR A 585 9.34 -42.23 25.14
C THR A 585 8.97 -42.03 26.60
N GLY A 586 7.78 -42.48 26.98
CA GLY A 586 7.26 -42.33 28.35
C GLY A 586 6.72 -40.92 28.60
N ASN A 587 7.15 -40.28 29.69
CA ASN A 587 6.75 -38.91 30.02
C ASN A 587 7.91 -37.95 29.79
N ILE A 588 7.77 -37.06 28.83
CA ILE A 588 8.68 -35.93 28.63
C ILE A 588 8.05 -34.66 29.22
N THR A 589 8.83 -33.64 29.50
CA THR A 589 8.30 -32.32 29.90
C THR A 589 8.85 -31.29 28.95
N ASN A 590 7.95 -30.55 28.29
CA ASN A 590 8.35 -29.43 27.46
C ASN A 590 8.24 -28.13 28.27
N SER A 591 9.23 -27.25 28.14
CA SER A 591 9.35 -26.04 28.95
C SER A 591 9.47 -24.80 28.06
N ALA A 592 8.69 -23.77 28.40
CA ALA A 592 8.75 -22.48 27.74
C ALA A 592 8.92 -21.36 28.75
N THR A 593 9.67 -20.33 28.35
CA THR A 593 9.85 -19.09 29.08
C THR A 593 9.35 -17.90 28.27
N VAL A 594 8.87 -16.86 28.94
CA VAL A 594 8.52 -15.58 28.32
C VAL A 594 9.33 -14.45 28.94
N THR A 595 9.83 -13.56 28.10
CA THR A 595 10.70 -12.46 28.53
C THR A 595 10.35 -11.16 27.80
N THR A 596 10.61 -10.04 28.44
CA THR A 596 10.59 -8.68 27.88
C THR A 596 11.56 -7.82 28.70
N PRO A 597 12.06 -6.67 28.19
CA PRO A 597 12.78 -5.74 29.04
C PRO A 597 11.95 -5.34 30.27
N GLY A 598 12.54 -5.49 31.46
CA GLY A 598 11.88 -5.25 32.75
C GLY A 598 11.20 -6.49 33.35
N ASP A 599 11.16 -7.61 32.64
CA ASP A 599 10.62 -8.87 33.13
C ASP A 599 11.27 -10.07 32.41
N ASP A 600 12.38 -10.54 32.97
CA ASP A 600 13.20 -11.66 32.48
C ASP A 600 13.28 -12.77 33.55
N PRO A 601 12.94 -14.03 33.23
CA PRO A 601 13.04 -15.17 34.14
C PRO A 601 14.47 -15.49 34.60
N ASN A 602 15.49 -15.08 33.85
CA ASN A 602 16.89 -15.31 34.18
C ASN A 602 17.52 -14.18 35.00
N ASP A 603 16.81 -13.06 35.17
CA ASP A 603 17.26 -11.96 36.00
C ASP A 603 17.09 -12.33 37.49
N PRO A 604 18.19 -12.37 38.29
CA PRO A 604 18.10 -12.67 39.70
C PRO A 604 17.26 -11.65 40.48
N ASP A 605 17.25 -10.39 40.04
CA ASP A 605 16.59 -9.27 40.72
C ASP A 605 15.13 -9.07 40.27
N ASN A 606 14.65 -9.87 39.30
CA ASN A 606 13.24 -9.84 38.89
C ASN A 606 12.34 -10.45 40.00
N PRO A 607 11.45 -9.66 40.62
CA PRO A 607 10.58 -10.13 41.70
C PRO A 607 9.41 -11.01 41.24
N ASN A 608 9.02 -10.99 39.96
CA ASN A 608 7.84 -11.71 39.46
C ASN A 608 8.15 -12.94 38.59
N LYS A 609 9.43 -13.26 38.32
CA LYS A 609 9.93 -14.37 37.47
C LYS A 609 9.29 -15.76 37.60
N SER A 610 8.54 -16.04 38.67
CA SER A 610 7.90 -17.32 38.94
C SER A 610 6.81 -17.72 37.94
N ASN A 611 6.17 -16.76 37.27
CA ASN A 611 5.10 -16.99 36.29
C ASN A 611 5.60 -16.89 34.83
N ASN A 612 6.87 -16.52 34.63
CA ASN A 612 7.52 -16.41 33.32
C ASN A 612 7.99 -17.76 32.75
N THR A 613 7.75 -18.88 33.45
CA THR A 613 8.10 -20.23 33.01
C THR A 613 6.88 -21.15 33.10
N ALA A 614 6.59 -21.86 32.01
CA ALA A 614 5.54 -22.87 31.97
C ALA A 614 6.12 -24.23 31.55
N ASN A 615 5.75 -25.27 32.30
CA ASN A 615 6.13 -26.64 32.02
C ASN A 615 4.88 -27.45 31.70
N ASP A 616 4.97 -28.28 30.67
CA ASP A 616 3.87 -29.14 30.24
C ASP A 616 4.36 -30.61 30.17
N PRO A 617 3.99 -31.45 31.16
CA PRO A 617 4.30 -32.87 31.14
C PRO A 617 3.48 -33.58 30.05
N THR A 618 4.16 -34.14 29.06
CA THR A 618 3.55 -34.80 27.91
C THR A 618 3.86 -36.29 27.93
N THR A 619 2.81 -37.11 27.95
CA THR A 619 2.91 -38.55 27.75
C THR A 619 3.05 -38.87 26.26
N VAL A 620 3.97 -39.76 25.93
CA VAL A 620 4.26 -40.19 24.56
C VAL A 620 4.16 -41.71 24.44
N ASN A 621 3.28 -42.17 23.55
CA ASN A 621 3.07 -43.59 23.23
C ASN A 621 3.72 -43.97 21.90
N ILE A 622 3.98 -45.26 21.70
CA ILE A 622 4.47 -45.80 20.43
C ILE A 622 3.28 -46.46 19.69
N GLY A 623 3.02 -46.07 18.44
CA GLY A 623 2.00 -46.70 17.60
C GLY A 623 2.41 -48.10 17.10
N PRO A 624 1.51 -48.85 16.44
CA PRO A 624 1.89 -50.12 15.81
C PRO A 624 2.85 -49.87 14.63
N ILE A 625 3.83 -50.75 14.46
CA ILE A 625 4.70 -50.79 13.28
C ILE A 625 4.03 -51.64 12.21
N THR A 626 4.04 -51.19 10.96
CA THR A 626 3.32 -51.86 9.88
C THR A 626 4.16 -51.96 8.62
N PHE A 627 4.22 -53.15 8.03
CA PHE A 627 4.97 -53.43 6.80
C PHE A 627 4.06 -54.04 5.74
N LYS A 628 4.33 -53.74 4.48
CA LYS A 628 3.71 -54.40 3.33
C LYS A 628 4.75 -54.76 2.29
N SER A 629 4.69 -55.99 1.78
CA SER A 629 5.59 -56.47 0.74
C SER A 629 4.80 -57.13 -0.39
N VAL A 630 5.42 -57.22 -1.57
CA VAL A 630 4.87 -57.93 -2.72
C VAL A 630 5.93 -58.78 -3.41
N ARG A 631 5.54 -59.95 -3.87
CA ARG A 631 6.39 -60.88 -4.63
C ARG A 631 5.69 -61.41 -5.87
N PHE A 632 6.47 -61.78 -6.87
CA PHE A 632 5.95 -62.40 -8.09
C PHE A 632 5.50 -63.83 -7.81
N LEU A 633 4.22 -64.11 -8.05
CA LEU A 633 3.62 -65.40 -7.72
C LEU A 633 3.64 -66.35 -8.91
N ARG A 634 3.13 -65.95 -10.08
CA ARG A 634 3.10 -66.76 -11.31
C ARG A 634 3.18 -65.92 -12.58
N ASP A 635 4.04 -66.34 -13.51
CA ASP A 635 4.13 -65.89 -14.90
C ASP A 635 3.06 -66.61 -15.73
N ASN A 636 2.03 -65.90 -16.18
CA ASN A 636 0.91 -66.49 -16.91
C ASN A 636 1.09 -66.42 -18.44
N ASP A 637 1.98 -65.55 -18.93
CA ASP A 637 2.21 -65.33 -20.36
C ASP A 637 3.56 -65.87 -20.87
N ASN A 638 4.37 -66.43 -19.96
CA ASN A 638 5.70 -66.99 -20.19
C ASN A 638 6.67 -65.97 -20.82
N THR A 639 6.44 -64.67 -20.66
CA THR A 639 7.34 -63.64 -21.20
C THR A 639 8.64 -63.55 -20.42
N GLY A 640 8.71 -64.15 -19.24
CA GLY A 640 9.88 -64.03 -18.37
C GLY A 640 10.09 -62.60 -17.91
N THR A 641 9.04 -61.78 -17.84
CA THR A 641 9.04 -60.44 -17.26
C THR A 641 7.68 -60.19 -16.61
N LEU A 642 7.59 -59.38 -15.56
CA LEU A 642 6.30 -59.05 -14.95
C LEU A 642 5.48 -58.17 -15.91
N THR A 643 4.33 -58.68 -16.39
CA THR A 643 3.43 -58.00 -17.34
C THR A 643 1.98 -57.90 -16.82
N ALA A 644 1.12 -57.21 -17.58
CA ALA A 644 -0.32 -57.23 -17.33
C ALA A 644 -0.90 -58.60 -17.70
N GLY A 645 -1.45 -59.33 -16.72
CA GLY A 645 -1.95 -60.71 -16.86
C GLY A 645 -1.38 -61.66 -15.80
N ASP A 646 -0.26 -61.28 -15.18
CA ASP A 646 0.48 -62.05 -14.18
C ASP A 646 -0.10 -62.00 -12.77
N ASP A 647 0.24 -63.01 -11.96
CA ASP A 647 -0.19 -63.11 -10.57
C ASP A 647 0.94 -62.72 -9.59
N ILE A 648 0.56 -62.05 -8.52
CA ILE A 648 1.41 -61.49 -7.46
C ILE A 648 0.85 -61.86 -6.09
N GLN A 649 1.68 -61.81 -5.04
CA GLN A 649 1.25 -62.01 -3.65
C GLN A 649 1.67 -60.82 -2.80
N TYR A 650 0.73 -60.26 -2.05
CA TYR A 650 0.97 -59.24 -1.03
C TYR A 650 0.97 -59.83 0.37
N THR A 651 1.83 -59.29 1.23
CA THR A 651 1.87 -59.60 2.67
C THR A 651 1.83 -58.31 3.47
N ILE A 652 0.94 -58.19 4.45
CA ILE A 652 0.85 -57.09 5.43
C ILE A 652 1.19 -57.64 6.82
N ILE A 653 2.11 -56.97 7.52
CA ILE A 653 2.51 -57.29 8.90
C ILE A 653 2.19 -56.09 9.79
N VAL A 654 1.56 -56.33 10.94
CA VAL A 654 1.29 -55.34 11.98
C VAL A 654 1.89 -55.81 13.29
N GLU A 655 2.74 -55.00 13.90
CA GLU A 655 3.50 -55.33 15.11
C GLU A 655 3.27 -54.25 16.18
N ASN A 656 3.02 -54.67 17.41
CA ASN A 656 3.18 -53.77 18.55
C ASN A 656 4.61 -53.96 19.06
N PRO A 657 5.53 -53.00 18.88
CA PRO A 657 6.92 -53.19 19.29
C PRO A 657 7.04 -53.48 20.78
N SER A 658 8.02 -54.31 21.17
CA SER A 658 8.24 -54.68 22.57
C SER A 658 8.64 -53.49 23.47
N SER A 659 9.03 -52.37 22.88
CA SER A 659 9.31 -51.10 23.58
C SER A 659 8.04 -50.36 24.01
N ASN A 660 6.87 -50.72 23.46
CA ASN A 660 5.61 -50.19 23.95
C ASN A 660 5.25 -50.84 25.28
N THR A 661 4.82 -50.05 26.25
CA THR A 661 4.44 -50.54 27.60
C THR A 661 2.95 -50.85 27.71
N ALA A 662 2.16 -50.47 26.71
CA ALA A 662 0.71 -50.66 26.67
C ALA A 662 0.25 -51.53 25.48
N ALA A 663 -0.87 -52.24 25.65
CA ALA A 663 -1.53 -52.94 24.56
C ALA A 663 -2.25 -51.95 23.62
N ILE A 664 -2.18 -52.19 22.32
CA ILE A 664 -2.90 -51.43 21.30
C ILE A 664 -4.25 -52.11 21.07
N THR A 665 -5.35 -51.45 21.42
CA THR A 665 -6.70 -52.03 21.34
C THR A 665 -7.45 -51.53 20.11
N GLY A 666 -8.46 -52.28 19.66
CA GLY A 666 -9.32 -51.87 18.54
C GLY A 666 -8.65 -51.92 17.16
N VAL A 667 -7.62 -52.75 16.98
CA VAL A 667 -6.83 -52.83 15.75
C VAL A 667 -7.66 -53.39 14.60
N VAL A 668 -7.76 -52.62 13.51
CA VAL A 668 -8.46 -52.96 12.26
C VAL A 668 -7.49 -52.80 11.09
N ILE A 669 -7.21 -53.89 10.36
CA ILE A 669 -6.37 -53.89 9.17
C ILE A 669 -7.27 -53.71 7.94
N SER A 670 -6.96 -52.72 7.10
CA SER A 670 -7.70 -52.42 5.88
C SER A 670 -6.75 -52.19 4.72
N ASP A 671 -7.07 -52.73 3.56
CA ASP A 671 -6.29 -52.53 2.33
C ASP A 671 -7.23 -52.27 1.15
N THR A 672 -7.11 -51.13 0.49
CA THR A 672 -7.95 -50.81 -0.67
C THR A 672 -7.23 -51.25 -1.93
N ILE A 673 -7.76 -52.32 -2.56
CA ILE A 673 -7.10 -52.95 -3.70
C ILE A 673 -7.15 -52.01 -4.91
N PRO A 674 -6.00 -51.65 -5.51
CA PRO A 674 -5.97 -50.81 -6.71
C PRO A 674 -6.85 -51.36 -7.82
N THR A 675 -7.46 -50.47 -8.59
CA THR A 675 -8.34 -50.88 -9.72
C THR A 675 -7.64 -51.69 -10.80
N GLN A 676 -6.31 -51.63 -10.86
CA GLN A 676 -5.47 -52.43 -11.75
C GLN A 676 -5.30 -53.89 -11.30
N LEU A 677 -5.77 -54.25 -10.10
CA LEU A 677 -5.57 -55.56 -9.50
C LEU A 677 -6.89 -56.28 -9.25
N GLN A 678 -6.88 -57.60 -9.42
CA GLN A 678 -7.97 -58.48 -9.04
C GLN A 678 -7.47 -59.49 -8.01
N VAL A 679 -8.04 -59.48 -6.79
CA VAL A 679 -7.71 -60.47 -5.76
C VAL A 679 -8.08 -61.88 -6.23
N LEU A 680 -7.11 -62.80 -6.13
CA LEU A 680 -7.26 -64.21 -6.52
C LEU A 680 -7.85 -65.02 -5.36
N ARG A 681 -8.80 -65.89 -5.70
CA ARG A 681 -9.39 -66.86 -4.75
C ARG A 681 -8.72 -68.22 -4.93
N ASP A 682 -7.58 -68.41 -4.27
CA ASP A 682 -7.12 -69.75 -3.91
C ASP A 682 -7.19 -69.90 -2.37
N GLY A 683 -7.24 -71.13 -1.87
CA GLY A 683 -7.27 -71.41 -0.43
C GLY A 683 -5.97 -71.06 0.29
N SER A 684 -5.08 -70.26 -0.31
CA SER A 684 -3.74 -69.92 0.21
C SER A 684 -3.65 -68.53 0.85
N ASN A 685 -4.74 -67.76 0.86
CA ASN A 685 -4.81 -66.50 1.62
C ASN A 685 -4.84 -66.81 3.14
N THR A 686 -3.66 -66.85 3.77
CA THR A 686 -3.49 -67.19 5.19
C THR A 686 -3.43 -65.94 6.07
N VAL A 687 -3.99 -66.06 7.27
CA VAL A 687 -3.75 -65.14 8.38
C VAL A 687 -2.92 -65.91 9.40
N THR A 688 -1.70 -65.44 9.67
CA THR A 688 -0.80 -66.06 10.66
C THR A 688 -0.58 -65.07 11.79
N ILE A 689 -0.78 -65.54 13.02
CA ILE A 689 -0.79 -64.71 14.21
C ILE A 689 0.09 -65.38 15.28
N ASP A 690 1.01 -64.62 15.87
CA ASP A 690 1.78 -65.09 17.03
C ASP A 690 0.85 -65.23 18.25
N SER A 691 1.02 -66.28 19.05
CA SER A 691 0.03 -66.75 20.05
C SER A 691 -0.56 -65.63 20.92
N GLY A 692 -1.83 -65.29 20.73
CA GLY A 692 -2.57 -64.36 21.60
C GLY A 692 -3.53 -63.38 20.92
N PHE A 693 -3.62 -63.35 19.59
CA PHE A 693 -4.47 -62.42 18.85
C PHE A 693 -5.55 -63.17 18.03
N ALA A 694 -6.81 -62.77 18.15
CA ALA A 694 -7.95 -63.42 17.49
C ALA A 694 -8.62 -62.43 16.52
N LEU A 695 -8.47 -62.68 15.22
CA LEU A 695 -9.27 -62.06 14.16
C LEU A 695 -10.06 -63.18 13.46
N SER A 696 -11.35 -62.99 13.22
CA SER A 696 -12.10 -63.81 12.27
C SER A 696 -12.17 -63.07 10.92
N PRO A 697 -11.63 -63.61 9.82
CA PRO A 697 -11.69 -62.94 8.53
C PRO A 697 -13.13 -62.91 8.01
N ASN A 698 -13.61 -61.75 7.58
CA ASN A 698 -14.83 -61.62 6.77
C ASN A 698 -14.40 -61.26 5.34
N LEU A 699 -14.03 -62.27 4.55
CA LEU A 699 -13.73 -62.04 3.14
C LEU A 699 -15.03 -61.63 2.42
N PRO A 700 -15.03 -60.58 1.57
CA PRO A 700 -16.22 -60.17 0.83
C PRO A 700 -16.84 -61.34 0.05
N SER A 701 -18.18 -61.39 -0.01
CA SER A 701 -18.94 -62.52 -0.56
C SER A 701 -18.56 -62.89 -2.01
N THR A 702 -19.03 -64.06 -2.46
CA THR A 702 -18.64 -64.78 -3.69
C THR A 702 -18.79 -64.05 -5.03
N SER A 703 -19.23 -62.79 -5.06
CA SER A 703 -19.49 -61.95 -6.24
C SER A 703 -18.45 -60.84 -6.49
N PHE A 704 -17.35 -60.80 -5.75
CA PHE A 704 -16.35 -59.73 -5.85
C PHE A 704 -15.53 -59.76 -7.16
N ASN A 705 -15.59 -58.68 -7.95
CA ASN A 705 -14.78 -58.47 -9.15
C ASN A 705 -13.46 -57.69 -8.87
N GLY A 706 -13.09 -57.50 -7.60
CA GLY A 706 -11.70 -57.24 -7.19
C GLY A 706 -11.23 -55.79 -7.19
N THR A 707 -11.78 -54.92 -8.03
CA THR A 707 -11.15 -53.63 -8.36
C THR A 707 -11.66 -52.49 -7.47
N GLY A 708 -10.76 -51.75 -6.82
CA GLY A 708 -11.07 -50.50 -6.13
C GLY A 708 -11.85 -50.60 -4.81
N ASN A 709 -12.08 -51.81 -4.30
CA ASN A 709 -12.85 -52.04 -3.06
C ASN A 709 -11.94 -52.49 -1.92
N SER A 710 -12.28 -52.13 -0.68
CA SER A 710 -11.48 -52.45 0.51
C SER A 710 -11.56 -53.93 0.91
N VAL A 711 -10.40 -54.54 1.14
CA VAL A 711 -10.21 -55.77 1.91
C VAL A 711 -10.05 -55.34 3.38
N THR A 712 -11.09 -55.56 4.18
CA THR A 712 -11.13 -55.11 5.57
C THR A 712 -11.26 -56.29 6.53
N PHE A 713 -10.44 -56.34 7.57
CA PHE A 713 -10.57 -57.27 8.69
C PHE A 713 -11.45 -56.62 9.75
N THR A 714 -12.76 -56.85 9.66
CA THR A 714 -13.78 -56.04 10.34
C THR A 714 -13.95 -56.30 11.83
N GLN A 715 -13.28 -57.28 12.42
CA GLN A 715 -13.33 -57.50 13.87
C GLN A 715 -12.13 -56.83 14.53
N PRO A 716 -12.32 -55.78 15.36
CA PRO A 716 -11.22 -55.11 16.04
C PRO A 716 -10.51 -56.07 17.02
N GLY A 717 -9.19 -56.13 16.98
CA GLY A 717 -8.36 -56.97 17.87
C GLY A 717 -7.51 -56.16 18.87
N THR A 718 -6.85 -56.85 19.81
CA THR A 718 -5.90 -56.24 20.76
C THR A 718 -4.49 -56.78 20.54
N LEU A 719 -3.55 -55.91 20.18
CA LEU A 719 -2.14 -56.22 19.95
C LEU A 719 -1.32 -55.92 21.20
N ASN A 720 -0.95 -56.96 21.95
CA ASN A 720 -0.08 -56.82 23.12
C ASN A 720 1.36 -56.46 22.72
N PRO A 721 2.15 -55.81 23.60
CA PRO A 721 3.56 -55.53 23.34
C PRO A 721 4.33 -56.78 22.88
N GLY A 722 5.07 -56.66 21.79
CA GLY A 722 5.87 -57.73 21.18
C GLY A 722 5.13 -58.72 20.28
N ILE A 723 3.82 -58.58 20.06
CA ILE A 723 3.03 -59.50 19.22
C ILE A 723 2.91 -58.99 17.78
N ARG A 724 2.83 -59.91 16.81
CA ARG A 724 2.65 -59.64 15.37
C ARG A 724 1.40 -60.30 14.79
N ALA A 725 0.78 -59.62 13.83
CA ALA A 725 -0.30 -60.12 12.98
C ALA A 725 0.13 -60.05 11.51
N THR A 726 0.05 -61.18 10.79
CA THR A 726 0.43 -61.28 9.37
C THR A 726 -0.77 -61.66 8.51
N LEU A 727 -0.98 -60.91 7.43
CA LEU A 727 -2.03 -61.08 6.44
C LEU A 727 -1.39 -61.30 5.07
N THR A 728 -1.77 -62.37 4.37
CA THR A 728 -1.33 -62.62 2.99
C THR A 728 -2.51 -62.70 2.03
N PHE A 729 -2.43 -62.04 0.87
CA PHE A 729 -3.39 -62.22 -0.21
C PHE A 729 -2.76 -62.21 -1.61
N ASN A 730 -3.30 -63.04 -2.52
CA ASN A 730 -2.86 -63.13 -3.91
C ASN A 730 -3.71 -62.20 -4.81
N ALA A 731 -3.11 -61.60 -5.84
CA ALA A 731 -3.80 -60.75 -6.81
C ALA A 731 -3.26 -60.94 -8.23
N ARG A 732 -4.05 -60.58 -9.25
CA ARG A 732 -3.67 -60.56 -10.67
C ARG A 732 -3.61 -59.14 -11.20
N ILE A 733 -2.59 -58.82 -11.99
CA ILE A 733 -2.51 -57.56 -12.74
C ILE A 733 -3.49 -57.63 -13.92
N LEU A 734 -4.48 -56.74 -13.97
CA LEU A 734 -5.49 -56.76 -15.01
C LEU A 734 -4.92 -56.33 -16.38
N PRO A 735 -5.43 -56.87 -17.51
CA PRO A 735 -5.05 -56.42 -18.85
C PRO A 735 -5.23 -54.90 -19.02
N ASN A 736 -4.34 -54.27 -19.79
CA ASN A 736 -4.31 -52.82 -20.05
C ASN A 736 -4.06 -51.92 -18.83
N SER A 737 -3.67 -52.49 -17.68
CA SER A 737 -3.29 -51.70 -16.50
C SER A 737 -2.04 -50.86 -16.76
N ALA A 738 -2.03 -49.61 -16.31
CA ALA A 738 -0.85 -48.77 -16.37
C ALA A 738 0.13 -49.10 -15.23
N SER A 739 1.43 -49.07 -15.53
CA SER A 739 2.51 -49.21 -14.54
C SER A 739 3.08 -47.83 -14.14
N PRO A 740 3.49 -47.61 -12.89
CA PRO A 740 3.45 -48.55 -11.76
C PRO A 740 2.07 -48.72 -11.12
N VAL A 741 1.84 -49.87 -10.48
CA VAL A 741 0.71 -50.06 -9.54
C VAL A 741 1.24 -49.84 -8.12
N ALA A 742 0.67 -48.86 -7.43
CA ALA A 742 0.94 -48.57 -6.03
C ALA A 742 -0.19 -49.13 -5.17
N ASN A 743 0.14 -49.84 -4.10
CA ASN A 743 -0.83 -50.41 -3.16
C ASN A 743 -0.42 -50.13 -1.72
N LEU A 744 -1.31 -49.55 -0.92
CA LEU A 744 -1.03 -49.09 0.44
C LEU A 744 -2.08 -49.65 1.41
N GLY A 745 -1.61 -50.42 2.40
CA GLY A 745 -2.45 -50.88 3.50
C GLY A 745 -2.55 -49.83 4.60
N SER A 746 -3.55 -49.98 5.46
CA SER A 746 -3.81 -49.09 6.59
C SER A 746 -4.22 -49.87 7.82
N VAL A 747 -3.86 -49.37 8.99
CA VAL A 747 -4.20 -49.93 10.29
C VAL A 747 -4.80 -48.84 11.15
N ASN A 748 -6.05 -49.04 11.54
CA ASN A 748 -6.72 -48.19 12.54
C ASN A 748 -6.66 -48.85 13.91
N TYR A 749 -6.68 -48.06 14.99
CA TYR A 749 -6.75 -48.55 16.36
C TYR A 749 -7.35 -47.50 17.31
N THR A 750 -7.83 -47.93 18.48
CA THR A 750 -8.42 -47.01 19.46
C THR A 750 -7.41 -45.94 19.89
N GLY A 751 -7.74 -44.67 19.67
CA GLY A 751 -6.88 -43.54 20.05
C GLY A 751 -5.98 -43.01 18.92
N ASP A 752 -6.09 -43.53 17.70
CA ASP A 752 -5.40 -43.00 16.51
C ASP A 752 -5.96 -41.67 15.99
N GLY A 753 -7.06 -41.18 16.57
CA GLY A 753 -7.72 -39.92 16.18
C GLY A 753 -8.35 -39.95 14.78
N GLY A 754 -8.62 -41.15 14.23
CA GLY A 754 -9.10 -41.31 12.86
C GLY A 754 -8.01 -41.20 11.79
N ASN A 755 -6.73 -41.18 12.20
CA ASN A 755 -5.59 -41.13 11.30
C ASN A 755 -4.88 -42.51 11.26
N PRO A 756 -5.24 -43.39 10.30
CA PRO A 756 -4.63 -44.72 10.20
C PRO A 756 -3.11 -44.66 10.12
N VAL A 757 -2.45 -45.66 10.68
CA VAL A 757 -1.04 -45.96 10.37
C VAL A 757 -1.01 -46.64 9.01
N LEU A 758 -0.26 -46.07 8.08
CA LEU A 758 -0.12 -46.59 6.73
C LEU A 758 1.03 -47.59 6.71
N THR A 759 0.84 -48.71 6.00
CA THR A 759 1.89 -49.72 5.85
C THR A 759 3.05 -49.16 5.07
N ASP A 760 4.27 -49.36 5.55
CA ASP A 760 5.47 -49.03 4.80
C ASP A 760 5.88 -50.18 3.86
N ALA A 761 6.43 -49.86 2.69
CA ALA A 761 6.91 -50.82 1.73
C ALA A 761 8.22 -51.47 2.22
N SER A 762 8.21 -52.79 2.39
CA SER A 762 9.37 -53.53 2.88
C SER A 762 9.94 -54.46 1.81
N ASP A 763 11.25 -54.37 1.57
CA ASP A 763 12.04 -55.35 0.81
C ASP A 763 12.49 -56.57 1.68
N SER A 764 11.90 -56.67 2.89
CA SER A 764 12.17 -57.61 3.99
C SER A 764 13.44 -57.35 4.82
N THR A 765 13.25 -57.13 6.13
CA THR A 765 14.31 -57.18 7.15
C THR A 765 14.01 -58.20 8.27
N ASN A 766 13.86 -59.49 7.96
CA ASN A 766 14.10 -60.57 8.95
C ASN A 766 14.77 -61.80 8.28
N PRO A 767 15.67 -62.56 8.94
CA PRO A 767 17.04 -62.78 8.49
C PRO A 767 17.38 -64.28 8.32
N THR A 768 16.42 -65.16 7.98
CA THR A 768 16.66 -66.64 8.02
C THR A 768 16.06 -67.50 6.89
N GLY A 769 15.68 -66.98 5.72
CA GLY A 769 15.26 -67.80 4.56
C GLY A 769 16.01 -67.47 3.26
N PRO A 770 16.39 -68.43 2.40
CA PRO A 770 17.38 -68.23 1.34
C PRO A 770 16.83 -67.46 0.13
N GLY A 771 17.52 -66.36 -0.24
CA GLY A 771 17.23 -65.62 -1.47
C GLY A 771 17.66 -64.13 -1.44
N SER A 772 18.90 -63.83 -1.07
CA SER A 772 19.49 -62.50 -1.31
C SER A 772 19.81 -62.38 -2.80
N GLY A 773 19.08 -61.53 -3.52
CA GLY A 773 19.31 -61.25 -4.93
C GLY A 773 19.58 -59.75 -5.15
N VAL A 774 20.73 -59.44 -5.74
CA VAL A 774 21.09 -58.10 -6.22
C VAL A 774 20.36 -57.78 -7.52
N ASN A 775 19.86 -56.55 -7.63
CA ASN A 775 19.38 -55.93 -8.87
C ASN A 775 20.44 -55.97 -9.99
N PRO A 776 20.02 -56.09 -11.26
CA PRO A 776 20.53 -55.23 -12.31
C PRO A 776 19.39 -54.37 -12.86
N GLY A 777 19.57 -53.05 -12.87
CA GLY A 777 18.58 -52.01 -13.21
C GLY A 777 17.99 -52.05 -14.63
N THR A 778 17.32 -53.13 -14.98
CA THR A 778 16.60 -53.40 -16.22
C THR A 778 15.48 -54.38 -15.91
N PRO A 779 14.25 -54.24 -16.46
CA PRO A 779 13.21 -55.26 -16.35
C PRO A 779 13.72 -56.55 -17.00
N GLY A 780 14.18 -57.50 -16.21
CA GLY A 780 14.60 -58.84 -16.64
C GLY A 780 14.05 -59.87 -15.67
N SER A 781 13.60 -61.01 -16.21
CA SER A 781 13.31 -62.29 -15.55
C SER A 781 13.27 -62.28 -14.02
N VAL A 782 12.11 -61.91 -13.48
CA VAL A 782 11.74 -62.34 -12.14
C VAL A 782 11.32 -63.81 -12.26
N SER A 783 12.06 -64.71 -11.60
CA SER A 783 11.62 -66.10 -11.45
C SER A 783 10.44 -66.15 -10.48
N SER A 784 9.52 -67.10 -10.69
CA SER A 784 8.41 -67.35 -9.76
C SER A 784 8.94 -67.52 -8.34
N GLY A 785 8.49 -66.67 -7.40
CA GLY A 785 8.95 -66.68 -6.01
C GLY A 785 9.90 -65.56 -5.60
N GLY A 786 10.38 -64.71 -6.53
CA GLY A 786 11.22 -63.54 -6.22
C GLY A 786 10.44 -62.32 -5.70
N ASN A 787 11.06 -61.55 -4.79
CA ASN A 787 10.52 -60.29 -4.29
C ASN A 787 10.57 -59.19 -5.37
N VAL A 788 9.60 -58.27 -5.35
CA VAL A 788 9.61 -57.08 -6.21
C VAL A 788 10.29 -55.94 -5.46
N ASN A 789 11.22 -55.22 -6.09
CA ASN A 789 11.89 -54.07 -5.49
C ASN A 789 10.88 -53.05 -4.96
N GLN A 790 11.02 -52.70 -3.69
CA GLN A 790 10.23 -51.68 -3.03
C GLN A 790 11.02 -50.38 -2.86
N PRO A 791 10.36 -49.21 -2.85
CA PRO A 791 10.95 -48.01 -2.28
C PRO A 791 11.46 -48.31 -0.87
N ASN A 792 12.68 -47.88 -0.52
CA ASN A 792 13.28 -48.14 0.78
C ASN A 792 13.70 -46.84 1.48
N ASP A 793 12.74 -46.15 2.08
CA ASP A 793 13.06 -45.08 3.02
C ASP A 793 12.19 -45.18 4.29
N SER A 794 12.39 -44.31 5.27
CA SER A 794 11.70 -44.39 6.57
C SER A 794 10.27 -43.83 6.56
N ASN A 795 9.70 -43.55 5.39
CA ASN A 795 8.39 -42.93 5.20
C ASN A 795 7.32 -44.02 4.91
N ALA A 796 6.02 -43.71 5.01
CA ALA A 796 4.95 -44.67 4.72
C ALA A 796 4.76 -44.90 3.20
N ASP A 797 5.74 -45.52 2.56
CA ASP A 797 5.77 -45.72 1.12
C ASP A 797 4.76 -46.79 0.68
N PRO A 798 4.01 -46.56 -0.42
CA PRO A 798 3.18 -47.59 -1.00
C PRO A 798 4.04 -48.71 -1.58
N THR A 799 3.56 -49.94 -1.50
CA THR A 799 4.20 -51.07 -2.19
C THR A 799 4.01 -50.90 -3.70
N ILE A 800 5.11 -50.76 -4.44
CA ILE A 800 5.13 -50.45 -5.87
C ILE A 800 5.38 -51.71 -6.70
N ILE A 801 4.60 -51.84 -7.77
CA ILE A 801 4.80 -52.85 -8.81
C ILE A 801 5.12 -52.14 -10.12
N ASN A 802 6.35 -52.31 -10.57
CA ASN A 802 6.78 -51.95 -11.92
C ASN A 802 6.61 -53.15 -12.85
N PHE A 803 5.89 -52.96 -13.94
CA PHE A 803 5.62 -53.98 -14.96
C PHE A 803 5.55 -53.31 -16.33
N VAL A 804 5.81 -54.06 -17.39
CA VAL A 804 5.83 -53.46 -18.73
C VAL A 804 4.42 -53.42 -19.29
N THR A 805 3.99 -52.23 -19.76
CA THR A 805 2.77 -52.12 -20.59
C THR A 805 3.15 -52.38 -22.05
N PRO A 806 2.57 -53.40 -22.72
CA PRO A 806 2.90 -53.66 -24.11
C PRO A 806 2.49 -52.48 -25.02
N LEU A 807 3.44 -51.93 -25.78
CA LEU A 807 3.13 -51.01 -26.90
C LEU A 807 2.73 -51.86 -28.11
N ASN A 808 1.50 -51.68 -28.63
CA ASN A 808 0.97 -52.50 -29.72
C ASN A 808 0.23 -51.67 -30.78
N PRO A 809 0.94 -51.04 -31.73
CA PRO A 809 0.30 -50.46 -32.90
C PRO A 809 -0.28 -51.57 -33.80
N SER A 810 -1.50 -51.39 -34.30
CA SER A 810 -2.07 -52.28 -35.34
C SER A 810 -1.80 -51.71 -36.72
N GLY A 811 -1.29 -52.55 -37.62
CA GLY A 811 -1.04 -52.21 -39.02
C GLY A 811 -2.01 -52.93 -39.95
N SER A 812 -2.52 -52.25 -40.95
CA SER A 812 -3.28 -52.86 -42.05
C SER A 812 -2.79 -52.36 -43.41
N LYS A 813 -2.88 -53.22 -44.43
CA LYS A 813 -2.52 -52.91 -45.80
C LYS A 813 -3.56 -53.45 -46.76
N SER A 814 -4.00 -52.61 -47.69
CA SER A 814 -4.89 -52.99 -48.78
C SER A 814 -4.35 -52.54 -50.12
N VAL A 815 -4.86 -53.13 -51.20
CA VAL A 815 -4.42 -52.84 -52.56
C VAL A 815 -5.60 -52.84 -53.51
N ARG A 816 -5.63 -51.84 -54.39
CA ARG A 816 -6.62 -51.73 -55.47
C ARG A 816 -5.96 -51.46 -56.81
N LEU A 817 -6.65 -51.82 -57.88
CA LEU A 817 -6.26 -51.44 -59.24
C LEU A 817 -6.56 -49.95 -59.44
N ALA A 818 -5.52 -49.14 -59.67
CA ALA A 818 -5.63 -47.69 -59.80
C ALA A 818 -5.64 -47.24 -61.26
N VAL A 819 -4.84 -47.89 -62.11
CA VAL A 819 -4.91 -47.75 -63.56
C VAL A 819 -4.79 -49.14 -64.15
N ASP A 820 -5.83 -49.53 -64.89
CA ASP A 820 -5.83 -50.68 -65.77
C ASP A 820 -5.24 -50.23 -67.12
N ALA A 821 -3.95 -50.51 -67.33
CA ALA A 821 -3.17 -49.93 -68.42
C ALA A 821 -3.51 -50.55 -69.78
N ASP A 822 -3.94 -51.81 -69.79
CA ASP A 822 -4.37 -52.52 -70.98
C ASP A 822 -5.90 -52.61 -71.11
N GLY A 823 -6.65 -52.18 -70.09
CA GLY A 823 -8.11 -52.16 -70.07
C GLY A 823 -8.73 -53.56 -69.90
N SER A 824 -7.96 -54.53 -69.42
CA SER A 824 -8.38 -55.94 -69.33
C SER A 824 -9.28 -56.25 -68.13
N GLY A 825 -9.37 -55.35 -67.15
CA GLY A 825 -10.08 -55.52 -65.88
C GLY A 825 -9.43 -56.53 -64.93
N SER A 826 -8.27 -57.08 -65.28
CA SER A 826 -7.47 -58.03 -64.50
C SER A 826 -6.07 -57.50 -64.33
N LEU A 827 -5.35 -57.94 -63.28
CA LEU A 827 -4.01 -57.46 -63.01
C LEU A 827 -3.00 -57.97 -64.05
N THR A 828 -2.44 -57.10 -64.90
CA THR A 828 -1.45 -57.45 -65.93
C THR A 828 -0.14 -56.65 -65.78
N ASN A 829 0.88 -57.03 -66.57
CA ASN A 829 2.13 -56.26 -66.62
C ASN A 829 1.87 -54.89 -67.25
N GLY A 830 2.22 -53.83 -66.54
CA GLY A 830 2.00 -52.44 -66.94
C GLY A 830 0.93 -51.73 -66.10
N ASP A 831 0.06 -52.47 -65.42
CA ASP A 831 -0.98 -51.91 -64.55
C ASP A 831 -0.42 -51.15 -63.36
N ILE A 832 -1.18 -50.18 -62.88
CA ILE A 832 -0.83 -49.41 -61.70
C ILE A 832 -1.73 -49.82 -60.55
N LEU A 833 -1.12 -50.33 -59.48
CA LEU A 833 -1.75 -50.60 -58.20
C LEU A 833 -1.62 -49.40 -57.28
N GLU A 834 -2.63 -49.15 -56.44
CA GLU A 834 -2.52 -48.23 -55.30
C GLU A 834 -2.59 -49.03 -54.00
N TYR A 835 -1.50 -49.00 -53.24
CA TYR A 835 -1.44 -49.56 -51.90
C TYR A 835 -1.89 -48.51 -50.89
N THR A 836 -2.68 -48.92 -49.90
CA THR A 836 -2.99 -48.12 -48.72
C THR A 836 -2.44 -48.84 -47.49
N VAL A 837 -1.52 -48.20 -46.79
CA VAL A 837 -0.91 -48.68 -45.54
C VAL A 837 -1.42 -47.81 -44.40
N THR A 838 -1.96 -48.42 -43.34
CA THR A 838 -2.46 -47.71 -42.16
C THR A 838 -1.89 -48.30 -40.89
N TYR A 839 -1.38 -47.45 -39.99
CA TYR A 839 -1.04 -47.84 -38.62
C TYR A 839 -1.82 -47.01 -37.62
N THR A 840 -2.37 -47.65 -36.59
CA THR A 840 -3.13 -47.01 -35.51
C THR A 840 -2.52 -47.36 -34.16
N ASN A 841 -2.33 -46.36 -33.29
CA ASN A 841 -1.97 -46.58 -31.90
C ASN A 841 -3.21 -47.01 -31.09
N ASN A 842 -3.24 -48.28 -30.67
CA ASN A 842 -4.33 -48.83 -29.88
C ASN A 842 -4.20 -48.51 -28.37
N ASN A 843 -3.08 -47.93 -27.94
CA ASN A 843 -2.89 -47.53 -26.57
C ASN A 843 -3.63 -46.21 -26.29
N SER A 844 -4.47 -46.20 -25.26
CA SER A 844 -5.33 -45.06 -24.92
C SER A 844 -4.59 -43.91 -24.26
N THR A 845 -3.40 -44.15 -23.69
CA THR A 845 -2.69 -43.18 -22.84
C THR A 845 -1.22 -42.99 -23.20
N SER A 846 -0.58 -43.96 -23.85
CA SER A 846 0.84 -43.91 -24.20
C SER A 846 1.05 -43.58 -25.67
N VAL A 847 1.98 -42.65 -25.91
CA VAL A 847 2.46 -42.33 -27.26
C VAL A 847 3.51 -43.33 -27.72
N ILE A 848 3.61 -43.54 -29.03
CA ILE A 848 4.64 -44.38 -29.61
C ILE A 848 5.67 -43.46 -30.28
N SER A 849 6.83 -43.33 -29.64
CA SER A 849 7.92 -42.46 -30.10
C SER A 849 8.82 -43.14 -31.12
N SER A 850 9.48 -42.33 -31.98
CA SER A 850 10.39 -42.81 -33.02
C SER A 850 9.76 -43.87 -33.94
N PHE A 851 8.52 -43.61 -34.33
CA PHE A 851 7.72 -44.51 -35.16
C PHE A 851 8.14 -44.39 -36.63
N LEU A 852 8.61 -45.50 -37.21
CA LEU A 852 9.09 -45.56 -38.59
C LEU A 852 8.38 -46.67 -39.36
N VAL A 853 7.73 -46.32 -40.47
CA VAL A 853 7.08 -47.25 -41.40
C VAL A 853 8.00 -47.52 -42.59
N ILE A 854 8.14 -48.79 -42.95
CA ILE A 854 9.02 -49.31 -44.00
C ILE A 854 8.20 -50.25 -44.89
N ASP A 855 8.41 -50.19 -46.20
CA ASP A 855 7.72 -51.04 -47.18
C ASP A 855 8.68 -51.34 -48.36
N PRO A 856 9.47 -52.41 -48.26
CA PRO A 856 10.35 -52.83 -49.36
C PRO A 856 9.51 -53.42 -50.49
N LEU A 857 9.56 -52.81 -51.66
CA LEU A 857 8.85 -53.32 -52.83
C LEU A 857 9.59 -54.52 -53.44
N PRO A 858 8.89 -55.63 -53.71
CA PRO A 858 9.49 -56.75 -54.43
C PRO A 858 9.84 -56.32 -55.87
N ASN A 859 10.83 -57.00 -56.48
CA ASN A 859 11.28 -56.73 -57.86
C ASN A 859 10.17 -56.85 -58.93
N SER A 860 9.02 -57.44 -58.59
CA SER A 860 7.82 -57.53 -59.42
C SER A 860 7.00 -56.23 -59.47
N LEU A 861 7.35 -55.23 -58.66
CA LEU A 861 6.70 -53.93 -58.57
C LEU A 861 7.73 -52.81 -58.76
N SER A 862 7.33 -51.75 -59.47
CA SER A 862 8.13 -50.53 -59.63
C SER A 862 7.36 -49.33 -59.08
N PHE A 863 7.96 -48.54 -58.20
CA PHE A 863 7.31 -47.36 -57.64
C PHE A 863 7.00 -46.30 -58.70
N VAL A 864 5.80 -45.72 -58.67
CA VAL A 864 5.40 -44.61 -59.57
C VAL A 864 5.74 -43.27 -58.88
N PRO A 865 6.75 -42.53 -59.36
CA PRO A 865 7.15 -41.27 -58.72
C PRO A 865 6.00 -40.25 -58.67
N GLY A 866 5.91 -39.50 -57.58
CA GLY A 866 4.86 -38.49 -57.37
C GLY A 866 3.48 -39.04 -56.98
N SER A 867 3.32 -40.35 -56.84
CA SER A 867 2.06 -40.98 -56.41
C SER A 867 1.85 -41.09 -54.90
N TYR A 868 2.86 -40.67 -54.12
CA TYR A 868 2.90 -40.82 -52.68
C TYR A 868 2.02 -39.76 -51.99
N ILE A 869 1.13 -40.22 -51.12
CA ILE A 869 0.24 -39.42 -50.29
C ILE A 869 0.37 -39.88 -48.85
N PHE A 870 0.55 -38.95 -47.93
CA PHE A 870 0.69 -39.23 -46.50
C PHE A 870 -0.29 -38.38 -45.69
N THR A 871 -0.98 -39.04 -44.76
CA THR A 871 -1.89 -38.41 -43.81
C THR A 871 -1.55 -38.87 -42.41
N ALA A 872 -1.38 -37.92 -41.49
CA ALA A 872 -1.28 -38.16 -40.06
C ALA A 872 -2.48 -37.53 -39.35
N THR A 873 -3.13 -38.29 -38.46
CA THR A 873 -4.28 -37.86 -37.67
C THR A 873 -3.96 -38.04 -36.20
N ASN A 874 -4.28 -37.02 -35.40
CA ASN A 874 -4.15 -37.06 -33.95
C ASN A 874 -5.15 -38.03 -33.34
N GLY A 875 -4.82 -38.60 -32.18
CA GLY A 875 -5.75 -39.41 -31.41
C GLY A 875 -6.77 -38.56 -30.64
N PHE A 876 -7.63 -39.22 -29.87
CA PHE A 876 -8.72 -38.58 -29.13
C PHE A 876 -8.40 -38.37 -27.64
N ALA A 877 -7.19 -38.72 -27.17
CA ALA A 877 -6.77 -38.50 -25.79
C ALA A 877 -6.61 -36.99 -25.47
N ALA A 878 -6.87 -36.59 -24.21
CA ALA A 878 -6.74 -35.19 -23.77
C ALA A 878 -5.27 -34.79 -23.53
N ALA A 879 -4.50 -35.70 -22.92
CA ALA A 879 -3.04 -35.81 -22.95
C ALA A 879 -2.53 -36.13 -24.37
N ASN A 880 -1.32 -35.71 -24.78
CA ASN A 880 -0.43 -36.46 -25.70
C ASN A 880 -1.01 -37.10 -26.99
N ASN A 881 -2.03 -36.49 -27.61
CA ASN A 881 -2.70 -37.01 -28.79
C ASN A 881 -2.03 -36.69 -30.13
N ASN A 882 -0.99 -35.86 -30.13
CA ASN A 882 -0.38 -35.36 -31.35
C ASN A 882 0.38 -36.48 -32.09
N THR A 883 0.02 -36.71 -33.36
CA THR A 883 0.75 -37.58 -34.27
C THR A 883 1.68 -36.71 -35.11
N THR A 884 2.99 -36.83 -34.88
CA THR A 884 4.04 -36.00 -35.49
C THR A 884 4.89 -36.76 -36.53
N VAL A 885 4.51 -37.99 -36.87
CA VAL A 885 5.15 -38.75 -37.96
C VAL A 885 5.05 -37.94 -39.26
N THR A 886 6.17 -37.80 -39.97
CA THR A 886 6.24 -37.02 -41.21
C THR A 886 6.49 -37.92 -42.44
N ALA A 887 6.05 -37.45 -43.59
CA ALA A 887 6.21 -38.10 -44.88
C ALA A 887 7.68 -38.25 -45.30
N ASN A 888 8.04 -39.38 -45.92
CA ASN A 888 9.27 -39.50 -46.69
C ASN A 888 8.97 -39.39 -48.19
N PHE A 889 9.14 -38.20 -48.74
CA PHE A 889 8.93 -37.97 -50.18
C PHE A 889 10.03 -38.58 -51.07
N ASN A 890 11.12 -39.09 -50.48
CA ASN A 890 12.18 -39.79 -51.22
C ASN A 890 11.94 -41.30 -51.37
N PHE A 891 10.85 -41.81 -50.78
CA PHE A 891 10.49 -43.23 -50.89
C PHE A 891 10.44 -43.68 -52.35
N ASN A 892 11.15 -44.77 -52.65
CA ASN A 892 11.11 -45.42 -53.96
C ASN A 892 10.98 -46.94 -53.87
N GLY A 893 10.84 -47.48 -52.65
CA GLY A 893 10.59 -48.89 -52.39
C GLY A 893 11.79 -49.82 -52.59
N THR A 894 12.94 -49.33 -53.05
CA THR A 894 14.14 -50.15 -53.33
C THR A 894 15.36 -49.64 -52.57
N THR A 895 15.93 -48.51 -52.97
CA THR A 895 17.08 -47.89 -52.27
C THR A 895 16.65 -47.10 -51.05
N ASP A 896 15.44 -46.54 -51.06
CA ASP A 896 14.79 -45.97 -49.89
C ASP A 896 13.42 -46.65 -49.70
N THR A 897 13.38 -47.54 -48.73
CA THR A 897 12.21 -48.35 -48.36
C THR A 897 11.39 -47.71 -47.24
N ASN A 898 11.81 -46.57 -46.69
CA ASN A 898 11.10 -45.92 -45.59
C ASN A 898 9.90 -45.15 -46.13
N LEU A 899 8.69 -45.57 -45.77
CA LEU A 899 7.46 -44.84 -46.09
C LEU A 899 7.30 -43.58 -45.25
N SER A 900 7.86 -43.51 -44.05
CA SER A 900 7.90 -42.28 -43.23
C SER A 900 9.32 -41.77 -43.06
N ASN A 901 9.51 -40.48 -42.76
CA ASN A 901 10.82 -39.85 -42.70
C ASN A 901 11.71 -40.49 -41.62
N PRO A 902 12.82 -41.17 -41.97
CA PRO A 902 13.69 -41.82 -41.00
C PRO A 902 14.51 -40.82 -40.16
N ASN A 903 14.64 -39.57 -40.60
CA ASN A 903 15.40 -38.53 -39.92
C ASN A 903 14.55 -37.67 -38.96
N ALA A 904 13.23 -37.90 -38.91
CA ALA A 904 12.34 -37.24 -37.96
C ALA A 904 11.95 -38.24 -36.87
N THR A 905 12.18 -37.92 -35.60
CA THR A 905 11.77 -38.74 -34.44
C THR A 905 10.25 -38.63 -34.20
N GLY A 906 9.46 -38.92 -35.22
CA GLY A 906 8.02 -38.77 -35.23
C GLY A 906 7.32 -39.66 -34.21
N GLN A 907 6.23 -39.16 -33.64
CA GLN A 907 5.42 -39.82 -32.63
C GLN A 907 4.06 -40.21 -33.21
N LEU A 908 3.57 -41.42 -32.91
CA LEU A 908 2.17 -41.80 -33.13
C LEU A 908 1.36 -41.50 -31.85
N GLY A 909 0.41 -40.58 -31.94
CA GLY A 909 -0.33 -40.05 -30.79
C GLY A 909 -1.19 -41.10 -30.07
N ALA A 910 -1.39 -40.93 -28.76
CA ALA A 910 -2.21 -41.84 -27.94
C ALA A 910 -3.71 -41.72 -28.25
N GLY A 911 -4.48 -42.77 -27.97
CA GLY A 911 -5.94 -42.77 -28.12
C GLY A 911 -6.41 -42.82 -29.58
N GLY A 912 -5.77 -43.64 -30.41
CA GLY A 912 -6.18 -43.84 -31.82
C GLY A 912 -5.44 -42.96 -32.83
N GLY A 913 -4.32 -42.35 -32.47
CA GLY A 913 -3.46 -41.64 -33.42
C GLY A 913 -3.09 -42.55 -34.59
N ARG A 914 -3.18 -42.01 -35.81
CA ARG A 914 -3.16 -42.81 -37.04
C ARG A 914 -2.27 -42.19 -38.11
N VAL A 915 -1.51 -43.02 -38.81
CA VAL A 915 -0.87 -42.66 -40.08
C VAL A 915 -1.45 -43.50 -41.20
N THR A 916 -1.73 -42.87 -42.34
CA THR A 916 -2.23 -43.52 -43.55
C THR A 916 -1.40 -43.06 -44.73
N ILE A 917 -0.84 -44.02 -45.46
CA ILE A 917 0.12 -43.80 -46.53
C ILE A 917 -0.43 -44.49 -47.78
N LYS A 918 -0.59 -43.73 -48.85
CA LYS A 918 -0.96 -44.28 -50.16
C LYS A 918 0.16 -44.07 -51.13
N PHE A 919 0.44 -45.08 -51.93
CA PHE A 919 1.39 -44.95 -53.02
C PHE A 919 1.01 -45.88 -54.16
N ARG A 920 1.45 -45.51 -55.37
CA ARG A 920 1.21 -46.31 -56.56
C ARG A 920 2.47 -47.01 -57.02
N VAL A 921 2.27 -48.21 -57.53
CA VAL A 921 3.32 -49.02 -58.13
C VAL A 921 2.83 -49.56 -59.46
N GLN A 922 3.72 -49.63 -60.44
CA GLN A 922 3.50 -50.32 -61.68
C GLN A 922 3.86 -51.79 -61.51
N VAL A 923 3.00 -52.69 -61.98
CA VAL A 923 3.29 -54.12 -62.09
C VAL A 923 4.30 -54.32 -63.20
N VAL A 924 5.49 -54.80 -62.85
CA VAL A 924 6.53 -55.18 -63.83
C VAL A 924 6.74 -56.69 -63.87
N ALA A 925 5.98 -57.43 -63.07
CA ALA A 925 6.02 -58.89 -63.03
C ALA A 925 5.55 -59.51 -64.35
N ALA A 926 6.13 -60.65 -64.69
CA ALA A 926 5.63 -61.44 -65.80
C ALA A 926 4.25 -62.05 -65.46
N ALA A 927 3.49 -62.31 -66.52
CA ALA A 927 2.41 -63.28 -66.58
C ALA A 927 2.50 -64.43 -65.56
N GLY A 928 1.47 -64.62 -64.73
CA GLY A 928 1.35 -65.73 -63.76
C GLY A 928 2.11 -65.54 -62.45
N THR A 929 2.79 -64.41 -62.24
CA THR A 929 3.58 -64.17 -61.02
C THR A 929 2.68 -63.82 -59.83
N SER A 930 2.88 -64.50 -58.69
CA SER A 930 2.31 -64.07 -57.40
C SER A 930 3.13 -62.93 -56.80
N ILE A 931 2.49 -61.82 -56.50
CA ILE A 931 3.07 -60.65 -55.85
C ILE A 931 2.68 -60.70 -54.37
N SER A 932 3.66 -60.66 -53.47
CA SER A 932 3.45 -60.53 -52.02
C SER A 932 4.13 -59.26 -51.54
N ASN A 933 3.40 -58.40 -50.83
CA ASN A 933 3.95 -57.17 -50.28
C ASN A 933 3.44 -56.91 -48.86
N GLN A 934 4.33 -56.50 -47.95
CA GLN A 934 4.01 -56.25 -46.54
C GLN A 934 4.76 -55.03 -46.04
N ALA A 935 4.04 -54.11 -45.41
CA ALA A 935 4.66 -53.00 -44.72
C ALA A 935 4.97 -53.39 -43.27
N LEU A 936 5.96 -52.72 -42.70
CA LEU A 936 6.48 -52.97 -41.37
C LEU A 936 6.64 -51.65 -40.62
N ALA A 937 6.22 -51.60 -39.36
CA ALA A 937 6.56 -50.50 -38.47
C ALA A 937 7.63 -50.93 -37.47
N THR A 938 8.54 -50.02 -37.17
CA THR A 938 9.61 -50.17 -36.17
C THR A 938 9.59 -48.99 -35.21
N LEU A 939 10.02 -49.25 -33.97
CA LEU A 939 10.08 -48.27 -32.89
C LEU A 939 11.56 -48.06 -32.50
N ASN A 940 12.17 -46.96 -32.92
CA ASN A 940 13.58 -46.68 -32.62
C ASN A 940 13.74 -45.73 -31.43
N GLY A 941 13.44 -46.21 -30.22
CA GLY A 941 13.72 -45.45 -29.01
C GLY A 941 12.99 -45.92 -27.75
N GLY A 942 13.63 -46.81 -26.97
CA GLY A 942 13.43 -46.95 -25.53
C GLY A 942 12.41 -48.00 -25.05
N ARG A 943 12.93 -49.00 -24.31
CA ARG A 943 12.26 -49.91 -23.34
C ARG A 943 11.51 -51.18 -23.82
N LEU A 944 11.84 -51.73 -24.99
CA LEU A 944 11.71 -53.17 -25.32
C LEU A 944 12.85 -53.54 -26.30
N PRO A 945 13.17 -54.85 -26.53
CA PRO A 945 14.37 -55.25 -27.26
C PRO A 945 14.47 -54.56 -28.63
N PRO A 946 15.64 -54.01 -29.01
CA PRO A 946 15.85 -53.46 -30.34
C PRO A 946 15.44 -54.49 -31.41
N GLY A 947 14.47 -54.15 -32.27
CA GLY A 947 14.08 -54.99 -33.41
C GLY A 947 12.68 -55.60 -33.38
N SER A 948 11.78 -55.23 -32.45
CA SER A 948 10.37 -55.62 -32.57
C SER A 948 9.72 -54.94 -33.78
N SER A 949 9.22 -55.77 -34.70
CA SER A 949 8.67 -55.35 -35.97
C SER A 949 7.15 -55.62 -35.98
N TYR A 950 6.37 -54.62 -36.38
CA TYR A 950 4.91 -54.69 -36.41
C TYR A 950 4.45 -54.72 -37.87
N PRO A 951 4.27 -55.89 -38.47
CA PRO A 951 3.84 -56.00 -39.86
C PRO A 951 2.37 -55.62 -40.02
N THR A 952 2.00 -55.20 -41.23
CA THR A 952 0.60 -54.99 -41.59
C THR A 952 -0.10 -56.31 -41.85
N ASP A 953 -1.37 -56.38 -41.45
CA ASP A 953 -2.30 -57.42 -41.86
C ASP A 953 -3.02 -57.06 -43.17
N ALA A 954 -3.35 -58.06 -43.99
CA ALA A 954 -4.01 -57.88 -45.27
C ALA A 954 -5.51 -57.65 -45.08
N VAL A 955 -6.03 -56.53 -45.57
CA VAL A 955 -7.45 -56.19 -45.44
C VAL A 955 -8.08 -55.88 -46.80
N SER A 956 -9.31 -56.35 -47.01
CA SER A 956 -10.08 -56.08 -48.24
C SER A 956 -11.25 -55.14 -47.91
N GLY A 957 -11.22 -53.92 -48.45
CA GLY A 957 -12.32 -52.96 -48.39
C GLY A 957 -13.10 -52.86 -49.71
N PRO A 958 -14.20 -52.07 -49.75
CA PRO A 958 -14.93 -51.81 -50.98
C PRO A 958 -14.03 -51.17 -52.05
N GLY A 959 -13.88 -51.85 -53.19
CA GLY A 959 -13.05 -51.40 -54.32
C GLY A 959 -11.58 -51.85 -54.28
N ASP A 960 -11.18 -52.62 -53.27
CA ASP A 960 -9.88 -53.29 -53.23
C ASP A 960 -9.90 -54.58 -54.04
N LEU A 961 -8.73 -55.00 -54.53
CA LEU A 961 -8.56 -56.32 -55.12
C LEU A 961 -8.73 -57.38 -54.02
N ASN A 962 -9.28 -58.54 -54.39
CA ASN A 962 -9.43 -59.67 -53.46
C ASN A 962 -8.05 -60.14 -52.99
N GLN A 963 -7.84 -60.11 -51.67
CA GLN A 963 -6.60 -60.56 -51.02
C GLN A 963 -6.88 -61.81 -50.20
N GLY A 964 -5.92 -62.72 -50.09
CA GLY A 964 -6.03 -63.87 -49.20
C GLY A 964 -5.92 -63.43 -47.74
N THR A 965 -7.03 -63.41 -47.00
CA THR A 965 -7.03 -63.20 -45.55
C THR A 965 -6.84 -64.56 -44.87
N GLY A 966 -5.60 -64.93 -44.54
CA GLY A 966 -5.41 -66.00 -43.56
C GLY A 966 -6.04 -65.54 -42.24
N GLY A 967 -6.46 -66.46 -41.37
CA GLY A 967 -6.99 -66.08 -40.06
C GLY A 967 -5.92 -65.61 -39.07
N GLY A 968 -4.75 -65.18 -39.55
CA GLY A 968 -3.55 -64.92 -38.75
C GLY A 968 -3.31 -63.44 -38.51
N ASN A 969 -2.68 -63.11 -37.38
CA ASN A 969 -2.10 -61.78 -37.18
C ASN A 969 -0.82 -61.71 -38.02
N ASN A 970 -0.66 -60.69 -38.88
CA ASN A 970 0.51 -60.40 -39.74
C ASN A 970 0.48 -60.97 -41.19
N ASP A 971 -0.67 -61.05 -41.86
CA ASP A 971 -0.71 -61.59 -43.23
C ASP A 971 -0.30 -60.55 -44.31
N PRO A 972 0.56 -60.90 -45.29
CA PRO A 972 0.98 -59.98 -46.35
C PRO A 972 -0.09 -59.83 -47.45
N THR A 973 -0.13 -58.68 -48.12
CA THR A 973 -1.02 -58.49 -49.28
C THR A 973 -0.54 -59.33 -50.47
N GLN A 974 -1.35 -60.29 -50.93
CA GLN A 974 -1.00 -61.21 -52.02
C GLN A 974 -1.93 -61.03 -53.24
N LEU A 975 -1.33 -60.95 -54.44
CA LEU A 975 -1.98 -60.79 -55.75
C LEU A 975 -1.37 -61.72 -56.80
N VAL A 976 -2.04 -61.96 -57.93
CA VAL A 976 -1.52 -62.79 -59.05
C VAL A 976 -1.69 -62.05 -60.39
N VAL A 977 -0.64 -61.98 -61.23
CA VAL A 977 -0.62 -61.28 -62.54
C VAL A 977 -1.10 -62.20 -63.69
N ALA A 978 -1.84 -61.70 -64.67
CA ALA A 978 -2.35 -62.41 -65.87
C ALA A 978 -1.37 -62.36 -67.09
N ALA A 979 -1.51 -63.20 -68.14
CA ALA A 979 -0.47 -63.50 -69.19
C ALA A 979 -0.64 -62.88 -70.64
N GLY A 980 0.42 -62.46 -71.42
CA GLY A 980 0.37 -61.74 -72.76
C GLY A 980 1.33 -62.16 -73.98
N GLY A 981 1.17 -61.64 -75.26
CA GLY A 981 1.61 -62.16 -76.65
C GLY A 981 2.72 -61.47 -77.62
N PRO A 982 2.81 -61.66 -79.02
CA PRO A 982 4.03 -61.53 -79.95
C PRO A 982 4.36 -60.23 -80.82
N ALA A 983 5.60 -60.02 -81.42
CA ALA A 983 6.25 -58.76 -82.04
C ALA A 983 6.07 -58.33 -83.57
N ARG A 984 6.26 -57.03 -83.99
CA ARG A 984 6.04 -56.43 -85.39
C ARG A 984 6.75 -55.05 -85.77
N LEU A 985 7.21 -54.75 -87.03
CA LEU A 985 7.93 -53.50 -87.53
C LEU A 985 7.51 -52.91 -88.95
N ARG A 986 7.54 -51.57 -89.20
CA ARG A 986 7.16 -50.83 -90.47
C ARG A 986 8.11 -49.63 -90.88
N LEU A 987 8.18 -49.18 -92.17
CA LEU A 987 9.12 -48.14 -92.74
C LEU A 987 8.56 -47.15 -93.84
N VAL A 988 9.05 -45.89 -93.97
CA VAL A 988 8.65 -44.85 -95.02
C VAL A 988 9.76 -43.79 -95.39
N LYS A 989 10.05 -43.40 -96.67
CA LYS A 989 11.08 -42.39 -97.10
C LYS A 989 10.53 -41.12 -97.80
N ARG A 990 11.09 -39.90 -97.58
CA ARG A 990 10.57 -38.56 -98.02
C ARG A 990 11.65 -37.47 -98.28
N ILE A 991 11.32 -36.38 -99.01
CA ILE A 991 12.09 -35.11 -99.08
C ILE A 991 11.47 -34.10 -98.10
N THR A 992 12.28 -33.52 -97.21
CA THR A 992 11.79 -32.68 -96.09
C THR A 992 12.26 -31.23 -96.12
N ARG A 993 13.31 -30.92 -96.91
CA ARG A 993 13.85 -29.56 -97.05
C ARG A 993 14.51 -29.39 -98.42
N VAL A 994 14.36 -28.19 -98.98
CA VAL A 994 15.16 -27.71 -100.11
C VAL A 994 15.69 -26.35 -99.73
N ASN A 995 17.02 -26.19 -99.79
CA ASN A 995 17.70 -24.99 -99.32
C ASN A 995 17.22 -24.62 -97.90
N ALA A 996 16.74 -23.39 -97.67
CA ALA A 996 16.22 -22.94 -96.38
C ALA A 996 14.71 -23.25 -96.18
N THR A 997 13.99 -23.69 -97.20
CA THR A 997 12.53 -23.90 -97.13
C THR A 997 12.19 -25.30 -96.63
N GLN A 998 11.41 -25.37 -95.55
CA GLN A 998 10.91 -26.60 -94.95
C GLN A 998 9.46 -26.88 -95.35
N TYR A 999 9.14 -28.15 -95.61
CA TYR A 999 7.81 -28.58 -96.02
C TYR A 999 7.10 -29.35 -94.90
N ALA A 1000 5.97 -28.81 -94.41
CA ALA A 1000 5.26 -29.33 -93.22
C ALA A 1000 3.75 -29.66 -93.41
N ASN A 1001 3.06 -29.14 -94.44
CA ASN A 1001 1.64 -29.41 -94.68
C ASN A 1001 1.44 -30.47 -95.77
N PHE A 1002 0.87 -31.62 -95.42
CA PHE A 1002 0.61 -32.75 -96.33
C PHE A 1002 -0.90 -32.89 -96.61
N VAL A 1003 -1.28 -33.09 -97.88
CA VAL A 1003 -2.69 -33.22 -98.28
C VAL A 1003 -3.18 -34.66 -98.04
N PRO A 1004 -4.25 -34.85 -97.25
CA PRO A 1004 -4.85 -36.16 -97.03
C PRO A 1004 -5.94 -36.41 -98.08
N ALA A 1005 -5.60 -37.02 -99.22
CA ALA A 1005 -6.53 -37.72 -100.12
C ALA A 1005 -5.85 -38.23 -101.40
N GLU A 1006 -5.52 -39.52 -101.50
CA GLU A 1006 -5.60 -40.32 -102.75
C GLU A 1006 -5.88 -41.83 -102.45
N PRO A 1007 -7.15 -42.31 -102.54
CA PRO A 1007 -7.67 -43.57 -101.96
C PRO A 1007 -7.09 -44.94 -102.39
N ALA A 1008 -6.00 -44.98 -103.17
CA ALA A 1008 -5.55 -46.20 -103.88
C ALA A 1008 -4.17 -46.72 -103.46
N ASP A 1009 -3.51 -46.09 -102.49
CA ASP A 1009 -2.23 -46.58 -101.94
C ASP A 1009 -2.50 -47.55 -100.76
N PRO A 1010 -2.01 -48.82 -100.79
CA PRO A 1010 -2.19 -49.78 -99.70
C PRO A 1010 -1.47 -49.36 -98.40
N ASN A 1011 -0.57 -48.37 -98.44
CA ASN A 1011 -0.01 -47.73 -97.25
C ASN A 1011 -0.94 -46.67 -96.63
N GLU A 1012 -2.08 -46.36 -97.26
CA GLU A 1012 -2.99 -45.27 -96.87
C GLU A 1012 -4.12 -45.70 -95.91
N THR A 1013 -4.57 -46.97 -95.93
CA THR A 1013 -5.85 -47.43 -95.32
C THR A 1013 -5.76 -48.12 -93.95
N ALA A 1014 -4.57 -48.21 -93.33
CA ALA A 1014 -4.36 -48.94 -92.07
C ALA A 1014 -3.79 -48.11 -90.90
N PHE A 1015 -3.99 -46.78 -90.93
CA PHE A 1015 -3.48 -45.86 -89.91
C PHE A 1015 -4.60 -45.10 -89.19
N PRO A 1016 -4.84 -45.37 -87.90
CA PRO A 1016 -5.61 -44.49 -87.02
C PRO A 1016 -4.78 -43.25 -86.58
N ASN A 1017 -5.11 -42.12 -87.20
CA ASN A 1017 -5.28 -40.76 -86.65
C ASN A 1017 -4.13 -39.86 -86.11
N PHE A 1018 -2.86 -40.25 -85.95
CA PHE A 1018 -1.81 -39.26 -85.59
C PHE A 1018 -0.45 -39.35 -86.31
N ALA A 1019 -0.41 -39.96 -87.49
CA ALA A 1019 0.66 -39.69 -88.47
C ALA A 1019 0.09 -39.59 -89.89
N GLN A 1020 -0.88 -38.68 -90.06
CA GLN A 1020 -1.09 -37.96 -91.32
C GLN A 1020 0.19 -37.18 -91.79
N LEU A 1021 1.30 -37.27 -91.06
CA LEU A 1021 2.67 -37.03 -91.52
C LEU A 1021 3.22 -38.11 -92.46
N LEU A 1022 2.58 -39.27 -92.52
CA LEU A 1022 2.98 -40.37 -93.40
C LEU A 1022 2.01 -40.51 -94.58
N LEU A 1023 0.94 -39.71 -94.59
CA LEU A 1023 0.05 -39.46 -95.72
C LEU A 1023 0.54 -38.24 -96.52
N GLY A 1024 0.35 -38.26 -97.84
CA GLY A 1024 0.36 -37.06 -98.70
C GLY A 1024 1.71 -36.40 -98.98
N VAL A 1025 1.78 -35.71 -100.12
CA VAL A 1025 2.90 -34.87 -100.60
C VAL A 1025 2.68 -33.43 -100.12
N PRO A 1026 3.75 -32.64 -99.85
CA PRO A 1026 3.60 -31.23 -99.57
C PRO A 1026 2.90 -30.49 -100.70
N LYS A 1027 1.87 -29.70 -100.40
CA LYS A 1027 1.42 -28.68 -101.35
C LYS A 1027 2.41 -27.53 -101.30
N LEU A 1028 3.31 -27.48 -102.28
CA LEU A 1028 4.14 -26.31 -102.56
C LEU A 1028 3.22 -25.19 -103.04
N GLY A 1029 2.75 -24.34 -102.13
CA GLY A 1029 1.97 -23.16 -102.50
C GLY A 1029 2.86 -22.14 -103.21
N GLY A 1030 2.72 -22.01 -104.54
CA GLY A 1030 3.40 -21.03 -105.40
C GLY A 1030 4.68 -21.58 -106.07
N ASN A 1031 4.55 -21.99 -107.35
CA ASN A 1031 5.54 -22.70 -108.17
C ASN A 1031 6.89 -21.97 -108.36
N THR A 1032 8.01 -22.62 -107.98
CA THR A 1032 9.37 -22.33 -108.47
C THR A 1032 10.21 -23.64 -108.54
N PRO A 1033 10.89 -24.02 -109.66
CA PRO A 1033 11.64 -25.29 -109.84
C PRO A 1033 13.06 -25.32 -109.21
N LEU A 1034 13.62 -26.53 -109.00
CA LEU A 1034 14.99 -26.78 -108.51
C LEU A 1034 16.04 -26.60 -109.61
N ILE A 1035 17.23 -26.10 -109.26
CA ILE A 1035 18.33 -25.79 -110.19
C ILE A 1035 19.69 -26.25 -109.64
N SER A 1036 20.73 -26.24 -110.50
CA SER A 1036 22.10 -26.60 -110.08
C SER A 1036 22.57 -25.73 -108.92
N GLY A 1037 23.22 -26.36 -107.94
CA GLY A 1037 23.64 -25.73 -106.70
C GLY A 1037 22.68 -25.89 -105.51
N ASP A 1038 21.41 -26.27 -105.71
CA ASP A 1038 20.44 -26.49 -104.64
C ASP A 1038 20.83 -27.66 -103.71
N GLU A 1039 20.52 -27.53 -102.42
CA GLU A 1039 20.67 -28.57 -101.39
C GLU A 1039 19.34 -29.26 -101.10
N VAL A 1040 19.34 -30.61 -101.05
CA VAL A 1040 18.15 -31.44 -100.83
C VAL A 1040 18.33 -32.35 -99.60
N GLU A 1041 17.32 -32.43 -98.73
CA GLU A 1041 17.31 -33.28 -97.53
C GLU A 1041 16.33 -34.45 -97.67
N TYR A 1042 16.81 -35.68 -97.45
CA TYR A 1042 16.01 -36.92 -97.37
C TYR A 1042 15.75 -37.36 -95.92
N THR A 1043 14.59 -37.98 -95.65
CA THR A 1043 14.18 -38.56 -94.35
C THR A 1043 13.52 -39.94 -94.50
N ILE A 1044 13.92 -40.95 -93.71
CA ILE A 1044 13.37 -42.34 -93.66
C ILE A 1044 12.80 -42.66 -92.28
N TYR A 1045 11.49 -42.88 -92.10
CA TYR A 1045 10.79 -43.19 -90.84
C TYR A 1045 10.61 -44.70 -90.57
N PHE A 1046 10.46 -45.11 -89.29
CA PHE A 1046 10.17 -46.50 -88.86
C PHE A 1046 9.17 -46.60 -87.67
N LEU A 1047 8.46 -47.74 -87.44
CA LEU A 1047 7.49 -48.01 -86.31
C LEU A 1047 7.40 -49.50 -85.90
N SER A 1048 7.33 -49.84 -84.60
CA SER A 1048 7.17 -51.21 -84.03
C SER A 1048 5.93 -51.36 -83.13
N ASP A 1049 4.98 -52.24 -83.47
CA ASP A 1049 3.61 -52.21 -82.91
C ASP A 1049 3.04 -53.60 -82.57
N GLY A 1050 3.88 -54.58 -82.26
CA GLY A 1050 3.46 -55.92 -81.78
C GLY A 1050 3.27 -56.00 -80.25
N GLY A 1051 2.89 -57.17 -79.74
CA GLY A 1051 2.83 -57.50 -78.29
C GLY A 1051 4.20 -57.72 -77.63
N SER A 1052 5.30 -57.72 -78.40
CA SER A 1052 6.68 -57.78 -77.88
C SER A 1052 7.66 -56.95 -78.76
N PRO A 1053 8.85 -56.55 -78.26
CA PRO A 1053 9.85 -55.74 -79.01
C PRO A 1053 10.48 -56.43 -80.22
N VAL A 1054 11.03 -55.65 -81.16
CA VAL A 1054 11.77 -56.14 -82.36
C VAL A 1054 13.28 -55.92 -82.20
N ASN A 1055 14.10 -56.93 -82.47
CA ASN A 1055 15.54 -56.89 -82.18
C ASN A 1055 16.45 -56.81 -83.43
N ASN A 1056 17.60 -56.12 -83.33
CA ASN A 1056 18.71 -56.03 -84.32
C ASN A 1056 18.38 -55.49 -85.74
N VAL A 1057 17.84 -54.27 -85.85
CA VAL A 1057 17.44 -53.62 -87.12
C VAL A 1057 18.60 -52.89 -87.82
N ARG A 1058 18.80 -53.11 -89.14
CA ARG A 1058 19.85 -52.49 -89.99
C ARG A 1058 19.32 -52.16 -91.40
N PHE A 1059 19.74 -51.06 -92.02
CA PHE A 1059 19.35 -50.70 -93.41
C PHE A 1059 20.45 -49.91 -94.17
N CYS A 1060 20.34 -49.82 -95.51
CA CYS A 1060 21.29 -49.16 -96.43
C CYS A 1060 20.58 -48.28 -97.49
N ASP A 1061 21.22 -47.18 -97.92
CA ASP A 1061 20.75 -46.27 -98.98
C ASP A 1061 21.91 -45.83 -99.91
N ALA A 1062 21.73 -45.85 -101.24
CA ALA A 1062 22.79 -45.54 -102.23
C ALA A 1062 22.70 -44.09 -102.72
N ILE A 1063 23.85 -43.45 -103.02
CA ILE A 1063 23.88 -42.05 -103.50
C ILE A 1063 23.54 -41.98 -105.00
N PRO A 1064 22.61 -41.10 -105.43
CA PRO A 1064 22.22 -40.99 -106.84
C PRO A 1064 23.31 -40.41 -107.75
N THR A 1065 23.39 -40.92 -108.99
CA THR A 1065 24.29 -40.43 -110.04
C THR A 1065 24.05 -38.94 -110.35
N GLY A 1066 25.12 -38.15 -110.51
CA GLY A 1066 25.05 -36.71 -110.79
C GLY A 1066 24.82 -35.81 -109.56
N THR A 1067 24.91 -36.37 -108.35
CA THR A 1067 24.82 -35.62 -107.08
C THR A 1067 26.01 -35.93 -106.17
N THR A 1068 26.23 -35.10 -105.16
CA THR A 1068 27.33 -35.29 -104.19
C THR A 1068 26.81 -35.22 -102.75
N PHE A 1069 27.23 -36.14 -101.89
CA PHE A 1069 26.90 -36.15 -100.45
C PHE A 1069 27.55 -34.97 -99.70
N ILE A 1070 26.81 -34.35 -98.78
CA ILE A 1070 27.30 -33.23 -97.98
C ILE A 1070 27.74 -33.73 -96.61
N SER A 1071 29.07 -33.82 -96.40
CA SER A 1071 29.64 -34.40 -95.18
C SER A 1071 29.35 -33.60 -93.91
N ASP A 1072 29.13 -32.30 -94.00
CA ASP A 1072 28.95 -31.45 -92.81
C ASP A 1072 27.50 -30.99 -92.64
N SER A 1073 26.55 -31.75 -93.20
CA SER A 1073 25.12 -31.39 -93.33
C SER A 1073 24.47 -30.92 -92.02
N PHE A 1074 24.90 -31.49 -90.89
CA PHE A 1074 24.30 -31.24 -89.58
C PHE A 1074 25.31 -30.70 -88.56
N SER A 1075 26.60 -31.00 -88.71
CA SER A 1075 27.71 -30.38 -87.98
C SER A 1075 29.04 -30.72 -88.68
N PRO A 1076 30.15 -30.00 -88.44
CA PRO A 1076 31.46 -30.32 -89.07
C PRO A 1076 31.85 -31.79 -88.85
N GLY A 1077 32.04 -32.54 -89.93
CA GLY A 1077 32.34 -33.97 -89.94
C GLY A 1077 31.13 -34.92 -89.86
N ALA A 1078 29.90 -34.41 -89.73
CA ALA A 1078 28.69 -35.20 -89.50
C ALA A 1078 27.56 -34.92 -90.50
N GLY A 1079 27.34 -35.87 -91.41
CA GLY A 1079 26.45 -35.73 -92.57
C GLY A 1079 25.17 -36.58 -92.50
N ILE A 1080 25.05 -37.46 -91.51
CA ILE A 1080 23.89 -38.34 -91.30
C ILE A 1080 23.22 -37.97 -89.97
N LEU A 1081 21.89 -37.92 -89.93
CA LEU A 1081 21.11 -37.60 -88.75
C LEU A 1081 20.10 -38.72 -88.45
N VAL A 1082 20.27 -39.45 -87.36
CA VAL A 1082 19.39 -40.55 -86.96
C VAL A 1082 18.52 -40.14 -85.80
N ASN A 1083 17.20 -40.21 -85.97
CA ASN A 1083 16.21 -40.10 -84.93
C ASN A 1083 15.72 -41.48 -84.46
N ARG A 1084 15.87 -41.80 -83.18
CA ARG A 1084 15.22 -42.96 -82.56
C ARG A 1084 14.39 -42.47 -81.39
N ALA A 1085 13.10 -42.77 -81.38
CA ALA A 1085 12.17 -42.34 -80.35
C ALA A 1085 12.20 -40.83 -80.08
N GLY A 1086 12.36 -40.01 -81.13
CA GLY A 1086 12.45 -38.56 -81.00
C GLY A 1086 13.85 -38.00 -80.77
N ILE A 1087 14.88 -38.82 -80.51
CA ILE A 1087 16.26 -38.36 -80.28
C ILE A 1087 17.06 -38.40 -81.58
N SER A 1088 17.39 -37.23 -82.12
CA SER A 1088 18.25 -37.09 -83.30
C SER A 1088 19.73 -37.04 -82.94
N ALA A 1089 20.57 -37.83 -83.61
CA ALA A 1089 22.02 -37.83 -83.48
C ALA A 1089 22.67 -37.59 -84.85
N SER A 1090 23.52 -36.56 -84.93
CA SER A 1090 24.38 -36.34 -86.09
C SER A 1090 25.58 -37.28 -86.01
N LEU A 1091 25.68 -38.21 -86.94
CA LEU A 1091 26.72 -39.24 -86.99
C LEU A 1091 27.90 -38.75 -87.83
N THR A 1092 29.10 -39.18 -87.46
CA THR A 1092 30.28 -38.90 -88.26
C THR A 1092 30.18 -39.65 -89.58
N ASN A 1093 30.82 -39.14 -90.62
CA ASN A 1093 30.84 -39.88 -91.89
C ASN A 1093 31.98 -40.92 -91.93
N LEU A 1094 32.67 -41.19 -90.81
CA LEU A 1094 33.82 -42.08 -90.72
C LEU A 1094 33.40 -43.48 -90.30
N ALA A 1095 34.24 -44.47 -90.63
CA ALA A 1095 34.10 -45.82 -90.10
C ALA A 1095 34.60 -45.85 -88.66
N ASP A 1096 33.73 -45.44 -87.74
CA ASP A 1096 34.00 -45.45 -86.31
C ASP A 1096 32.94 -46.27 -85.55
N ALA A 1097 32.76 -45.99 -84.27
CA ALA A 1097 31.78 -46.69 -83.43
C ALA A 1097 30.35 -46.14 -83.55
N ASP A 1098 30.11 -45.14 -84.40
CA ASP A 1098 28.78 -44.64 -84.64
C ASP A 1098 27.90 -45.64 -85.39
N VAL A 1099 26.59 -45.38 -85.33
CA VAL A 1099 25.61 -46.31 -85.87
C VAL A 1099 25.44 -46.15 -87.39
N GLY A 1100 26.20 -45.30 -88.06
CA GLY A 1100 26.01 -45.09 -89.49
C GLY A 1100 27.12 -44.36 -90.21
N THR A 1101 27.64 -45.00 -91.25
CA THR A 1101 28.84 -44.60 -91.98
C THR A 1101 28.53 -44.30 -93.44
N PHE A 1102 29.19 -43.30 -94.01
CA PHE A 1102 29.23 -43.06 -95.46
C PHE A 1102 30.46 -43.72 -96.08
N PHE A 1103 30.27 -44.44 -97.19
CA PHE A 1103 31.32 -45.06 -97.97
C PHE A 1103 31.49 -44.31 -99.29
N SER A 1104 32.67 -43.75 -99.53
CA SER A 1104 32.96 -43.02 -100.77
C SER A 1104 32.95 -43.94 -101.99
N SER A 1105 32.85 -43.35 -103.18
CA SER A 1105 32.93 -44.09 -104.45
C SER A 1105 34.17 -45.00 -104.49
N LEU A 1106 33.93 -46.25 -104.93
CA LEU A 1106 34.87 -47.37 -105.03
C LEU A 1106 35.44 -47.88 -103.69
N ALA A 1107 35.02 -47.33 -102.54
CA ALA A 1107 35.42 -47.84 -101.23
C ALA A 1107 34.75 -49.19 -100.90
N PRO A 1108 35.46 -50.15 -100.28
CA PRO A 1108 34.88 -51.43 -99.89
C PRO A 1108 33.77 -51.27 -98.83
N LEU A 1109 32.61 -51.91 -99.04
CA LEU A 1109 31.52 -51.94 -98.07
C LEU A 1109 31.72 -53.04 -97.01
N ALA A 1110 31.19 -52.86 -95.80
CA ALA A 1110 31.31 -53.82 -94.69
C ALA A 1110 30.58 -55.15 -94.97
N ALA A 1111 31.18 -56.30 -94.65
CA ALA A 1111 30.56 -57.62 -94.87
C ALA A 1111 29.22 -57.78 -94.11
N GLY A 1112 28.23 -58.42 -94.74
CA GLY A 1112 26.91 -58.65 -94.12
C GLY A 1112 26.02 -57.41 -94.03
N ASN A 1113 26.29 -56.37 -94.84
CA ASN A 1113 25.44 -55.19 -94.96
C ASN A 1113 24.15 -55.45 -95.77
N ALA A 1114 23.20 -54.51 -95.68
CA ALA A 1114 21.91 -54.57 -96.39
C ALA A 1114 21.94 -53.91 -97.79
N CYS A 1115 23.10 -53.55 -98.33
CA CYS A 1115 23.21 -52.85 -99.63
C CYS A 1115 23.07 -53.81 -100.81
N PRO A 1116 22.23 -53.50 -101.82
CA PRO A 1116 22.07 -54.37 -102.99
C PRO A 1116 23.28 -54.39 -103.94
N ASN A 1117 23.96 -53.26 -104.17
CA ASN A 1117 25.08 -53.14 -105.10
C ASN A 1117 26.42 -53.03 -104.35
N GLN A 1118 27.17 -54.13 -104.31
CA GLN A 1118 28.40 -54.23 -103.53
C GLN A 1118 29.62 -53.55 -104.20
N GLY A 1119 29.55 -53.17 -105.49
CA GLY A 1119 30.67 -52.54 -106.22
C GLY A 1119 30.85 -51.04 -105.95
N ASN A 1120 29.90 -50.41 -105.25
CA ASN A 1120 29.94 -49.03 -104.75
C ASN A 1120 30.46 -47.95 -105.74
N PRO A 1121 29.86 -47.79 -106.95
CA PRO A 1121 30.37 -46.85 -107.95
C PRO A 1121 30.19 -45.37 -107.57
N ASP A 1122 29.12 -45.02 -106.83
CA ASP A 1122 28.73 -43.62 -106.56
C ASP A 1122 28.69 -43.27 -105.05
N GLY A 1123 28.87 -44.25 -104.15
CA GLY A 1123 28.82 -44.08 -102.70
C GLY A 1123 27.53 -44.61 -102.03
N ALA A 1124 27.59 -44.91 -100.73
CA ALA A 1124 26.44 -45.44 -99.97
C ALA A 1124 26.46 -45.08 -98.46
N ILE A 1125 25.28 -45.06 -97.85
CA ILE A 1125 25.05 -44.88 -96.41
C ILE A 1125 24.52 -46.18 -95.80
N ILE A 1126 25.09 -46.63 -94.69
CA ILE A 1126 24.64 -47.81 -93.93
C ILE A 1126 24.33 -47.40 -92.50
N VAL A 1127 23.19 -47.82 -91.94
CA VAL A 1127 22.78 -47.50 -90.56
C VAL A 1127 22.29 -48.73 -89.76
N ASN A 1128 22.73 -48.85 -88.51
CA ASN A 1128 22.38 -49.91 -87.56
C ASN A 1128 21.53 -49.36 -86.40
N LEU A 1129 20.21 -49.57 -86.44
CA LEU A 1129 19.25 -49.03 -85.48
C LEU A 1129 19.13 -49.84 -84.18
N GLY A 1130 19.55 -51.11 -84.16
CA GLY A 1130 19.49 -51.97 -82.97
C GLY A 1130 18.07 -52.46 -82.64
N ASN A 1131 17.75 -52.62 -81.34
CA ASN A 1131 16.43 -53.09 -80.90
C ASN A 1131 15.43 -51.92 -80.87
N ILE A 1132 14.21 -52.16 -81.34
CA ILE A 1132 13.10 -51.21 -81.38
C ILE A 1132 11.98 -51.72 -80.46
N SER A 1133 11.61 -50.90 -79.48
CA SER A 1133 10.53 -51.20 -78.53
C SER A 1133 9.19 -51.40 -79.24
N ASN A 1134 8.27 -52.17 -78.67
CA ASN A 1134 6.86 -52.20 -79.10
C ASN A 1134 5.98 -51.24 -78.28
N ILE A 1135 6.57 -50.51 -77.34
CA ILE A 1135 5.90 -49.49 -76.52
C ILE A 1135 5.71 -48.23 -77.36
N ALA A 1136 4.46 -47.76 -77.43
CA ALA A 1136 4.10 -46.52 -78.11
C ALA A 1136 4.98 -45.34 -77.65
N GLY A 1137 5.51 -44.57 -78.59
CA GLY A 1137 6.41 -43.43 -78.32
C GLY A 1137 7.89 -43.76 -78.51
N ASN A 1138 8.32 -44.95 -78.06
CA ASN A 1138 9.70 -45.44 -78.22
C ASN A 1138 9.85 -46.42 -79.38
N ASN A 1139 8.74 -46.68 -80.05
CA ASN A 1139 8.64 -47.64 -81.10
C ASN A 1139 8.84 -47.05 -82.50
N PHE A 1140 9.15 -45.76 -82.65
CA PHE A 1140 9.27 -45.10 -83.96
C PHE A 1140 10.49 -44.17 -84.07
N GLY A 1141 10.85 -43.72 -85.26
CA GLY A 1141 11.97 -42.77 -85.49
C GLY A 1141 12.22 -42.48 -86.97
N PHE A 1142 13.36 -41.87 -87.32
CA PHE A 1142 13.79 -41.66 -88.70
C PHE A 1142 15.32 -41.63 -88.94
N VAL A 1143 15.78 -41.58 -90.20
CA VAL A 1143 17.17 -41.28 -90.61
C VAL A 1143 17.22 -40.25 -91.73
N ARG A 1144 18.13 -39.28 -91.68
CA ARG A 1144 18.24 -38.12 -92.57
C ARG A 1144 19.65 -37.87 -93.10
N PHE A 1145 19.76 -37.32 -94.30
CA PHE A 1145 21.02 -36.86 -94.90
C PHE A 1145 20.76 -35.81 -96.01
N ARG A 1146 21.79 -35.02 -96.39
CA ARG A 1146 21.70 -34.05 -97.50
C ARG A 1146 22.68 -34.32 -98.63
N ILE A 1147 22.28 -33.87 -99.81
CA ILE A 1147 23.06 -33.91 -101.05
C ILE A 1147 23.03 -32.55 -101.77
N LYS A 1148 23.99 -32.32 -102.66
CA LYS A 1148 24.05 -31.17 -103.56
C LYS A 1148 23.91 -31.61 -105.02
N ILE A 1149 23.12 -30.87 -105.79
CA ILE A 1149 22.97 -31.08 -107.25
C ILE A 1149 24.19 -30.45 -107.95
N ASN A 1150 24.91 -31.26 -108.74
CA ASN A 1150 26.18 -30.89 -109.40
C ASN A 1150 26.05 -29.80 -110.47
#